data_AF-A0A8H4VJ90-F1
#
_entry.id   AF-A0A8H4VJ90-F1
#
_cell.length_a   1.000
_cell.length_b   1.000
_cell.length_c   1.000
_cell.angle_alpha   90.00
_cell.angle_beta   90.00
_cell.angle_gamma   90.00
#
_symmetry.space_group_name_H-M   'P 1'
#
loop_
_entity.id
_entity.type
_entity.pdbx_description
1 polymer ?
#
loop_
_entity_poly.entity_id
_entity_poly.type
_entity_poly.pdbx_seq_one_letter_code
_entity_poly.pdbx_strand_id
1 'polypeptide(L)'
;MFNYLDSNEVDISAVSLINDSPFRSTERSIGYVHSTPPVVVQTVPQRRDAIHWIMHTGAALKYINPRLVFVRSLPSLTPQRHFSTALRFTTPSTHLSPLNKRLFHLTPSLNMSAEDIVTAYSNAVPKKQEQNLPGLDKEMAPHLEYTKQEYWNDGKPYLVEYQGSGKLKGKTAIITGGDSGIGRSAAILFAREGATGITIAYLPEEQADADDAKKMIEDSGAKVNLVAADLMDESSCKGLVDSHIKAFGKLDILVNNASKQIMCKNFEEIDLKNVESTFRSNILQMFAVTKFALPHLKRGSAIINTTSVTAYKGSAGLVDYSSTKGAIVTFTRSLATQLAPKGIRVNGVAPGPIITALQAGSRPADNMEGLGVGMPLHGRAGQPAETGPTYVFLASSDSNIMTGQVIHINSGQHTANDVVEKLNGRRIMSWEMALEAHDWQTGVHDCDRLYPGIDTANNFLRMLRTTSSAFCRRAALARSYATASSSPHALVFLEHRGGVIDAGSLSALTAAEQLGGKVSALVVGSEEHVPGVVEKVKKLKGVTSVLHSSSPQYAEPVPEILSPLLEKLLSSSESGYTHVVSATSSSAKSLLPRVSAKLDSPTVSDVTSLTHDASSGATTFTRPIYAGNAISTVKAPGEIKVKFFTVRGTAFKPAVEGETQAEAQAVKAVQVSDSPTTHLKTTIAKSDRPDLGVASRVVSGGRALKNAETFEKTLYPLADVLGAAVGASRAAVDAGYADNSLQVGQTGKVVAPELYMALGISGAIQHLAGMKDSKLIVAINKDADAPIFQVADVGLVADIFDAVPELTEKLKK
;
A
#
# COMPACT_ATOMS: atom_id res chain seq x y z
N MET A 1 16.79 -5.81 -73.49
CA MET A 1 16.82 -5.64 -74.96
C MET A 1 17.40 -4.26 -75.21
N PHE A 2 18.64 -4.17 -75.72
CA PHE A 2 19.50 -2.97 -75.72
C PHE A 2 19.89 -2.48 -74.30
N ASN A 3 21.16 -2.24 -73.92
CA ASN A 3 22.31 -1.46 -74.48
C ASN A 3 22.23 0.03 -74.02
N TYR A 4 23.31 0.72 -73.65
CA TYR A 4 24.75 0.50 -73.90
C TYR A 4 25.64 1.32 -72.90
N LEU A 5 26.83 0.80 -72.51
CA LEU A 5 28.04 1.51 -71.99
C LEU A 5 27.94 2.35 -70.67
N ASP A 6 29.01 2.63 -69.89
CA ASP A 6 30.42 2.17 -69.95
C ASP A 6 31.16 2.16 -68.57
N SER A 7 32.34 1.53 -68.52
CA SER A 7 33.55 1.67 -67.65
C SER A 7 33.52 2.48 -66.33
N ASN A 8 34.23 2.19 -65.21
CA ASN A 8 35.24 1.19 -64.74
C ASN A 8 35.43 1.44 -63.20
N GLU A 9 36.18 0.77 -62.30
CA GLU A 9 37.05 -0.45 -62.16
C GLU A 9 37.02 -0.81 -60.61
N VAL A 10 37.25 -2.02 -60.06
CA VAL A 10 38.41 -2.97 -59.98
C VAL A 10 39.58 -2.45 -59.10
N ASP A 11 40.24 -3.18 -58.20
CA ASP A 11 40.23 -4.62 -57.76
C ASP A 11 39.80 -4.71 -56.25
N ILE A 12 39.44 -5.81 -55.55
CA ILE A 12 39.62 -7.28 -55.65
C ILE A 12 41.04 -7.74 -55.19
N SER A 13 41.30 -9.00 -54.77
CA SER A 13 40.61 -9.72 -53.66
C SER A 13 41.46 -10.78 -52.90
N ALA A 14 41.06 -11.07 -51.64
CA ALA A 14 41.17 -12.37 -50.93
C ALA A 14 42.56 -12.90 -50.44
N VAL A 15 42.57 -14.18 -50.00
CA VAL A 15 43.67 -14.98 -49.38
C VAL A 15 44.09 -14.50 -47.97
N SER A 16 43.88 -15.15 -46.81
CA SER A 16 43.66 -16.53 -46.31
C SER A 16 44.89 -17.20 -45.66
N LEU A 17 44.65 -17.93 -44.56
CA LEU A 17 45.44 -19.03 -43.96
C LEU A 17 46.57 -18.76 -42.93
N ILE A 18 46.51 -19.59 -41.87
CA ILE A 18 47.60 -20.35 -41.20
C ILE A 18 48.41 -19.74 -40.01
N ASN A 19 48.15 -20.39 -38.85
CA ASN A 19 49.02 -20.87 -37.76
C ASN A 19 49.79 -19.97 -36.76
N ASP A 20 49.65 -20.43 -35.51
CA ASP A 20 50.64 -20.68 -34.45
C ASP A 20 51.48 -19.57 -33.78
N SER A 21 51.20 -19.49 -32.47
CA SER A 21 52.08 -19.40 -31.29
C SER A 21 53.58 -19.74 -31.46
N PRO A 22 54.47 -19.44 -30.48
CA PRO A 22 54.17 -19.15 -29.06
C PRO A 22 55.03 -18.05 -28.39
N PHE A 23 54.88 -17.86 -27.07
CA PHE A 23 55.97 -18.12 -26.09
C PHE A 23 55.47 -18.17 -24.64
N ARG A 24 56.30 -18.65 -23.70
CA ARG A 24 56.03 -18.78 -22.25
C ARG A 24 57.06 -18.03 -21.39
N SER A 25 56.61 -17.39 -20.30
CA SER A 25 57.27 -17.35 -18.97
C SER A 25 56.29 -16.70 -17.97
N THR A 26 55.77 -17.30 -16.90
CA THR A 26 56.35 -17.97 -15.71
C THR A 26 57.24 -17.10 -14.84
N GLU A 27 56.73 -16.68 -13.67
CA GLU A 27 57.37 -16.95 -12.36
C GLU A 27 56.42 -16.74 -11.16
N ARG A 28 56.87 -17.03 -9.93
CA ARG A 28 56.07 -17.07 -8.67
C ARG A 28 56.86 -16.59 -7.44
N SER A 29 56.23 -15.76 -6.60
CA SER A 29 56.37 -15.73 -5.12
C SER A 29 55.40 -14.69 -4.55
N ILE A 30 54.42 -14.99 -3.69
CA ILE A 30 54.48 -15.41 -2.27
C ILE A 30 54.94 -14.26 -1.34
N GLY A 31 54.01 -13.75 -0.53
CA GLY A 31 54.19 -12.80 0.57
C GLY A 31 52.86 -12.64 1.34
N TYR A 32 52.90 -12.47 2.66
CA TYR A 32 51.72 -12.47 3.55
C TYR A 32 51.69 -11.23 4.47
N VAL A 33 50.58 -11.06 5.22
CA VAL A 33 50.31 -10.14 6.34
C VAL A 33 49.41 -8.91 6.01
N HIS A 34 48.59 -8.52 7.01
CA HIS A 34 47.41 -7.65 6.91
C HIS A 34 47.69 -6.14 6.74
N SER A 35 46.77 -5.45 6.05
CA SER A 35 46.09 -4.24 6.55
C SER A 35 44.95 -3.79 5.60
N THR A 36 44.07 -2.90 6.07
CA THR A 36 42.94 -2.31 5.32
C THR A 36 42.65 -0.89 5.82
N PRO A 37 42.07 0.03 5.02
CA PRO A 37 42.04 0.17 3.56
C PRO A 37 42.77 1.48 3.14
N PRO A 38 42.65 1.96 1.88
CA PRO A 38 41.61 2.97 1.62
C PRO A 38 40.94 2.89 0.23
N VAL A 39 39.86 3.67 0.05
CA VAL A 39 39.24 3.95 -1.25
C VAL A 39 39.92 5.16 -1.89
N VAL A 40 40.20 5.10 -3.19
CA VAL A 40 40.56 6.28 -4.01
C VAL A 40 39.72 6.28 -5.29
N VAL A 41 38.95 7.34 -5.50
CA VAL A 41 38.30 7.67 -6.77
C VAL A 41 39.21 8.63 -7.53
N GLN A 42 39.40 8.41 -8.83
CA GLN A 42 40.24 9.28 -9.67
C GLN A 42 39.38 10.11 -10.63
N THR A 43 39.56 11.43 -10.60
CA THR A 43 38.82 12.41 -11.40
C THR A 43 39.79 13.36 -12.13
N VAL A 44 39.49 13.67 -13.40
CA VAL A 44 40.16 14.69 -14.22
C VAL A 44 39.07 15.40 -15.06
N PRO A 45 39.11 16.74 -15.31
CA PRO A 45 37.86 17.52 -15.38
C PRO A 45 37.53 18.28 -16.68
N GLN A 46 36.24 18.60 -16.81
CA GLN A 46 35.57 19.78 -17.41
C GLN A 46 36.24 20.62 -18.54
N ARG A 47 35.48 20.81 -19.63
CA ARG A 47 34.69 22.04 -19.93
C ARG A 47 33.31 21.57 -20.46
N ARG A 48 32.13 22.19 -20.24
CA ARG A 48 31.66 23.60 -20.37
C ARG A 48 31.81 24.09 -21.83
N ASP A 49 30.82 24.73 -22.46
CA ASP A 49 29.74 25.59 -21.91
C ASP A 49 28.28 25.11 -22.19
N ALA A 50 27.29 25.93 -21.82
CA ALA A 50 25.85 25.73 -22.05
C ALA A 50 25.32 26.73 -23.13
N ILE A 51 24.02 26.78 -23.51
CA ILE A 51 22.96 27.52 -22.81
C ILE A 51 21.59 27.39 -23.54
N HIS A 52 20.49 27.62 -22.80
CA HIS A 52 19.08 27.90 -23.21
C HIS A 52 18.12 26.82 -23.77
N TRP A 53 17.01 26.68 -23.03
CA TRP A 53 15.66 26.33 -23.47
C TRP A 53 14.89 27.59 -23.93
N ILE A 54 13.88 27.41 -24.81
CA ILE A 54 12.63 28.21 -24.84
C ILE A 54 11.53 27.42 -25.59
N MET A 55 10.26 27.73 -25.33
CA MET A 55 9.08 26.99 -25.83
C MET A 55 8.45 27.59 -27.11
N HIS A 56 7.40 26.89 -27.58
CA HIS A 56 6.19 27.36 -28.28
C HIS A 56 6.09 27.25 -29.82
N THR A 57 4.87 26.84 -30.24
CA THR A 57 4.31 26.80 -31.60
C THR A 57 5.01 25.86 -32.60
N GLY A 58 4.35 25.34 -33.64
CA GLY A 58 2.92 25.38 -33.96
C GLY A 58 2.65 25.36 -35.47
N ALA A 59 1.83 24.41 -35.92
CA ALA A 59 1.24 24.29 -37.27
C ALA A 59 2.15 23.95 -38.49
N ALA A 60 1.92 22.73 -39.02
CA ALA A 60 1.59 22.41 -40.42
C ALA A 60 2.53 22.75 -41.61
N LEU A 61 2.93 21.67 -42.31
CA LEU A 61 3.08 21.60 -43.77
C LEU A 61 2.07 20.55 -44.28
N LYS A 62 0.95 20.95 -44.91
CA LYS A 62 0.79 21.26 -46.34
C LYS A 62 1.21 20.12 -47.30
N TYR A 63 0.20 19.46 -47.87
CA TYR A 63 0.20 19.01 -49.26
C TYR A 63 -1.10 19.45 -49.96
N ILE A 64 -1.12 19.49 -51.29
CA ILE A 64 -2.06 20.31 -52.08
C ILE A 64 -2.84 19.44 -53.09
N ASN A 65 -4.17 19.50 -53.06
CA ASN A 65 -4.97 19.89 -54.23
C ASN A 65 -6.44 20.23 -53.87
N PRO A 66 -7.11 21.19 -54.53
CA PRO A 66 -8.46 21.63 -54.17
C PRO A 66 -9.55 21.19 -55.17
N ARG A 67 -10.81 21.25 -54.73
CA ARG A 67 -11.94 21.68 -55.57
C ARG A 67 -13.02 22.34 -54.70
N LEU A 68 -13.43 23.55 -55.09
CA LEU A 68 -14.49 24.32 -54.42
C LEU A 68 -15.87 23.92 -54.95
N VAL A 69 -16.87 23.92 -54.07
CA VAL A 69 -18.19 24.53 -54.35
C VAL A 69 -18.63 25.29 -53.08
N PHE A 70 -19.07 26.53 -53.23
CA PHE A 70 -19.68 27.35 -52.17
C PHE A 70 -21.20 27.12 -52.10
N VAL A 71 -21.84 27.39 -50.96
CA VAL A 71 -22.93 28.39 -50.87
C VAL A 71 -23.25 28.75 -49.40
N ARG A 72 -23.52 30.06 -49.24
CA ARG A 72 -23.95 30.93 -48.11
C ARG A 72 -24.70 30.40 -46.86
N SER A 73 -24.91 31.35 -45.94
CA SER A 73 -25.30 31.20 -44.54
C SER A 73 -26.49 32.10 -44.13
N LEU A 74 -27.18 31.70 -43.03
CA LEU A 74 -28.04 32.53 -42.12
C LEU A 74 -29.34 33.14 -42.70
N PRO A 75 -30.29 33.63 -41.87
CA PRO A 75 -30.36 33.66 -40.39
C PRO A 75 -31.65 33.03 -39.78
N SER A 76 -31.81 33.19 -38.46
CA SER A 76 -32.88 32.72 -37.55
C SER A 76 -34.25 33.41 -37.67
N LEU A 77 -35.31 32.74 -37.19
CA LEU A 77 -36.47 33.34 -36.50
C LEU A 77 -37.13 32.34 -35.53
N THR A 78 -38.04 32.79 -34.65
CA THR A 78 -38.49 32.06 -33.44
C THR A 78 -40.02 31.73 -33.43
N PRO A 79 -40.77 31.53 -32.31
CA PRO A 79 -41.42 30.22 -32.06
C PRO A 79 -42.95 30.26 -31.83
N GLN A 80 -43.65 29.10 -31.82
CA GLN A 80 -44.81 28.89 -30.91
C GLN A 80 -45.44 27.48 -30.82
N ARG A 81 -46.13 27.30 -29.68
CA ARG A 81 -47.34 26.47 -29.38
C ARG A 81 -47.26 24.96 -29.09
N HIS A 82 -47.66 24.68 -27.85
CA HIS A 82 -48.11 23.41 -27.27
C HIS A 82 -49.22 22.70 -28.06
N PHE A 83 -49.40 21.41 -27.75
CA PHE A 83 -50.72 20.89 -27.41
C PHE A 83 -50.71 20.24 -26.02
N SER A 84 -51.88 20.09 -25.39
CA SER A 84 -52.03 19.61 -24.00
C SER A 84 -53.29 18.75 -23.84
N THR A 85 -53.19 17.69 -23.04
CA THR A 85 -54.31 16.91 -22.48
C THR A 85 -53.72 16.19 -21.25
N ALA A 86 -54.03 16.50 -19.98
CA ALA A 86 -55.32 16.64 -19.29
C ALA A 86 -56.11 15.32 -19.27
N LEU A 87 -56.72 14.83 -18.17
CA LEU A 87 -56.76 15.17 -16.73
C LEU A 87 -57.27 13.85 -16.05
N ARG A 88 -56.99 13.47 -14.79
CA ARG A 88 -57.49 14.01 -13.49
C ARG A 88 -57.04 13.08 -12.33
N PHE A 89 -57.23 13.52 -11.09
CA PHE A 89 -57.01 12.75 -9.86
C PHE A 89 -58.18 11.82 -9.49
N THR A 90 -57.90 10.72 -8.78
CA THR A 90 -58.63 10.31 -7.56
C THR A 90 -57.72 9.50 -6.62
N THR A 91 -57.86 9.71 -5.31
CA THR A 91 -57.44 8.77 -4.26
C THR A 91 -58.69 8.18 -3.60
N PRO A 92 -58.60 6.93 -3.13
CA PRO A 92 -59.17 6.60 -1.83
C PRO A 92 -58.22 5.73 -0.98
N SER A 93 -58.58 5.57 0.29
CA SER A 93 -57.78 4.90 1.33
C SER A 93 -58.11 3.41 1.51
N THR A 94 -57.32 2.77 2.39
CA THR A 94 -57.64 1.53 3.14
C THR A 94 -57.94 0.24 2.35
N HIS A 95 -56.98 -0.69 2.35
CA HIS A 95 -57.16 -2.01 2.99
C HIS A 95 -55.80 -2.72 3.18
N LEU A 96 -55.66 -3.47 4.28
CA LEU A 96 -54.51 -4.34 4.57
C LEU A 96 -54.83 -5.79 4.22
N SER A 97 -53.99 -6.43 3.39
CA SER A 97 -53.94 -7.90 3.22
C SER A 97 -52.52 -8.33 2.75
N PRO A 98 -52.12 -9.61 2.88
CA PRO A 98 -50.70 -9.94 3.02
C PRO A 98 -49.97 -10.24 1.69
N LEU A 99 -49.00 -9.40 1.33
CA LEU A 99 -48.04 -9.65 0.24
C LEU A 99 -46.55 -9.55 0.68
N ASN A 100 -46.28 -9.66 1.99
CA ASN A 100 -44.92 -9.62 2.55
C ASN A 100 -44.14 -10.94 2.38
N LYS A 101 -43.88 -11.34 1.13
CA LYS A 101 -42.90 -12.39 0.75
C LYS A 101 -42.24 -12.12 -0.61
N ARG A 102 -41.52 -11.00 -0.76
CA ARG A 102 -40.44 -10.72 -1.76
C ARG A 102 -39.93 -9.27 -1.62
N LEU A 103 -39.04 -9.01 -0.67
CA LEU A 103 -38.21 -7.78 -0.63
C LEU A 103 -37.06 -7.88 0.40
N PHE A 104 -36.28 -8.95 0.28
CA PHE A 104 -34.94 -9.08 0.86
C PHE A 104 -34.01 -9.67 -0.21
N HIS A 105 -32.70 -9.40 -0.08
CA HIS A 105 -31.65 -9.60 -1.10
C HIS A 105 -31.65 -8.59 -2.25
N LEU A 106 -30.98 -7.45 -2.03
CA LEU A 106 -30.33 -6.65 -3.07
C LEU A 106 -28.83 -6.56 -2.78
N THR A 107 -28.14 -7.69 -2.92
CA THR A 107 -26.72 -7.67 -3.33
C THR A 107 -26.67 -7.50 -4.86
N PRO A 108 -25.64 -6.85 -5.43
CA PRO A 108 -25.47 -6.74 -6.87
C PRO A 108 -24.97 -8.06 -7.50
N SER A 109 -25.78 -9.10 -7.41
CA SER A 109 -25.85 -10.10 -8.47
C SER A 109 -26.71 -9.50 -9.59
N LEU A 110 -26.06 -9.07 -10.68
CA LEU A 110 -26.75 -8.98 -11.96
C LEU A 110 -27.37 -10.36 -12.26
N ASN A 111 -28.62 -10.39 -12.73
CA ASN A 111 -29.24 -11.61 -13.24
C ASN A 111 -28.65 -11.94 -14.63
N MET A 112 -27.34 -12.21 -14.68
CA MET A 112 -26.67 -12.71 -15.88
C MET A 112 -27.05 -14.18 -16.07
N SER A 113 -27.63 -14.48 -17.21
CA SER A 113 -27.80 -15.83 -17.72
C SER A 113 -26.49 -16.36 -18.34
N ALA A 114 -26.49 -17.62 -18.78
CA ALA A 114 -25.41 -18.13 -19.62
C ALA A 114 -25.38 -17.49 -21.02
N GLU A 115 -26.49 -16.88 -21.46
CA GLU A 115 -26.65 -16.26 -22.78
C GLU A 115 -26.03 -14.84 -22.82
N ASP A 116 -25.85 -14.21 -21.66
CA ASP A 116 -25.20 -12.90 -21.51
C ASP A 116 -23.65 -12.97 -21.53
N ILE A 117 -23.07 -14.17 -21.62
CA ILE A 117 -21.62 -14.37 -21.50
C ILE A 117 -20.93 -14.18 -22.85
N VAL A 118 -20.32 -13.01 -23.04
CA VAL A 118 -19.48 -12.71 -24.21
C VAL A 118 -18.11 -13.37 -24.06
N THR A 119 -17.87 -14.44 -24.83
CA THR A 119 -16.63 -15.23 -24.81
C THR A 119 -16.43 -15.97 -26.14
N ALA A 120 -15.17 -16.25 -26.49
CA ALA A 120 -14.80 -17.11 -27.62
C ALA A 120 -14.61 -18.58 -27.22
N TYR A 121 -14.51 -18.88 -25.92
CA TYR A 121 -14.53 -20.24 -25.40
C TYR A 121 -15.94 -20.81 -25.49
N SER A 122 -16.22 -21.61 -26.53
CA SER A 122 -17.49 -22.37 -26.66
C SER A 122 -17.70 -23.39 -25.53
N ASN A 123 -16.67 -23.66 -24.74
CA ASN A 123 -16.64 -24.49 -23.54
C ASN A 123 -16.68 -23.69 -22.22
N ALA A 124 -16.94 -22.38 -22.25
CA ALA A 124 -16.96 -21.50 -21.08
C ALA A 124 -18.00 -21.84 -20.00
N VAL A 125 -19.10 -22.49 -20.38
CA VAL A 125 -20.19 -22.86 -19.47
C VAL A 125 -20.22 -24.38 -19.32
N PRO A 126 -19.83 -24.93 -18.16
CA PRO A 126 -19.86 -26.36 -17.92
C PRO A 126 -21.30 -26.86 -17.74
N LYS A 127 -21.57 -28.05 -18.29
CA LYS A 127 -22.86 -28.73 -18.18
C LYS A 127 -22.98 -29.45 -16.83
N LYS A 128 -24.21 -29.83 -16.45
CA LYS A 128 -24.45 -30.79 -15.37
C LYS A 128 -23.65 -32.09 -15.58
N GLN A 129 -22.67 -32.34 -14.71
CA GLN A 129 -21.80 -33.51 -14.73
C GLN A 129 -21.18 -33.73 -13.34
N GLU A 130 -20.91 -34.98 -12.97
CA GLU A 130 -20.13 -35.35 -11.78
C GLU A 130 -19.25 -36.55 -12.11
N GLN A 131 -18.17 -36.72 -11.34
CA GLN A 131 -17.21 -37.83 -11.48
C GLN A 131 -16.87 -38.35 -10.08
N ASN A 132 -16.21 -39.51 -10.01
CA ASN A 132 -15.52 -39.93 -8.78
C ASN A 132 -14.10 -39.33 -8.74
N LEU A 133 -13.56 -39.06 -7.55
CA LEU A 133 -12.16 -38.66 -7.43
C LEU A 133 -11.19 -39.76 -7.92
N PRO A 134 -10.07 -39.40 -8.57
CA PRO A 134 -9.61 -38.02 -8.82
C PRO A 134 -10.41 -37.26 -9.89
N GLY A 135 -11.00 -38.00 -10.83
CA GLY A 135 -11.68 -37.49 -12.01
C GLY A 135 -10.76 -37.49 -13.23
N LEU A 136 -11.34 -37.51 -14.44
CA LEU A 136 -10.61 -37.47 -15.70
C LEU A 136 -11.02 -36.24 -16.51
N ASP A 137 -10.01 -35.51 -16.98
CA ASP A 137 -10.14 -34.36 -17.86
C ASP A 137 -10.65 -34.80 -19.25
N LYS A 138 -10.30 -36.03 -19.67
CA LYS A 138 -10.82 -36.72 -20.86
C LYS A 138 -12.35 -36.89 -20.83
N GLU A 139 -12.93 -37.01 -19.63
CA GLU A 139 -14.37 -37.22 -19.40
C GLU A 139 -15.15 -35.90 -19.16
N MET A 140 -14.48 -34.74 -19.16
CA MET A 140 -15.12 -33.44 -18.98
C MET A 140 -15.95 -33.03 -20.21
N ALA A 141 -17.17 -32.55 -19.97
CA ALA A 141 -18.15 -32.19 -20.99
C ALA A 141 -18.74 -30.78 -20.77
N PRO A 142 -18.48 -29.78 -21.63
CA PRO A 142 -17.56 -29.81 -22.77
C PRO A 142 -16.09 -29.99 -22.34
N HIS A 143 -15.27 -30.48 -23.27
CA HIS A 143 -13.82 -30.61 -23.07
C HIS A 143 -13.17 -29.26 -22.75
N LEU A 144 -12.05 -29.30 -22.03
CA LEU A 144 -11.32 -28.11 -21.58
C LEU A 144 -10.36 -27.60 -22.68
N GLU A 145 -9.95 -26.34 -22.56
CA GLU A 145 -8.90 -25.75 -23.41
C GLU A 145 -7.66 -25.44 -22.56
N TYR A 146 -6.49 -25.87 -23.03
CA TYR A 146 -5.22 -25.84 -22.29
C TYR A 146 -4.18 -24.89 -22.91
N THR A 147 -4.43 -24.41 -24.13
CA THR A 147 -3.40 -23.89 -25.04
C THR A 147 -3.80 -22.61 -25.76
N LYS A 148 -5.09 -22.39 -26.05
CA LYS A 148 -5.56 -21.15 -26.68
C LYS A 148 -5.96 -20.13 -25.63
N GLN A 149 -5.54 -18.88 -25.83
CA GLN A 149 -5.89 -17.73 -25.00
C GLN A 149 -7.01 -16.92 -25.67
N GLU A 150 -7.84 -16.24 -24.88
CA GLU A 150 -8.86 -15.32 -25.40
C GLU A 150 -8.27 -13.92 -25.61
N TYR A 151 -8.30 -13.45 -26.86
CA TYR A 151 -7.92 -12.10 -27.27
C TYR A 151 -9.19 -11.31 -27.60
N TRP A 152 -9.11 -9.98 -27.44
CA TRP A 152 -10.24 -9.08 -27.68
C TRP A 152 -9.87 -8.04 -28.74
N ASN A 153 -10.73 -7.82 -29.73
CA ASN A 153 -10.63 -6.70 -30.68
C ASN A 153 -12.01 -6.09 -30.92
N ASP A 154 -12.11 -4.75 -30.86
CA ASP A 154 -13.38 -4.00 -31.02
C ASP A 154 -14.56 -4.58 -30.22
N GLY A 155 -14.30 -4.99 -28.98
CA GLY A 155 -15.29 -5.59 -28.07
C GLY A 155 -15.67 -7.04 -28.37
N LYS A 156 -15.04 -7.70 -29.35
CA LYS A 156 -15.30 -9.09 -29.74
C LYS A 156 -14.15 -10.01 -29.29
N PRO A 157 -14.43 -11.11 -28.58
CA PRO A 157 -13.42 -12.10 -28.23
C PRO A 157 -13.13 -13.05 -29.40
N TYR A 158 -11.92 -13.58 -29.46
CA TYR A 158 -11.49 -14.67 -30.35
C TYR A 158 -10.35 -15.47 -29.71
N LEU A 159 -10.21 -16.76 -30.06
CA LEU A 159 -9.15 -17.61 -29.50
C LEU A 159 -7.87 -17.57 -30.35
N VAL A 160 -6.72 -17.46 -29.69
CA VAL A 160 -5.39 -17.47 -30.30
C VAL A 160 -4.51 -18.54 -29.63
N GLU A 161 -3.88 -19.37 -30.45
CA GLU A 161 -2.95 -20.41 -30.01
C GLU A 161 -1.73 -19.81 -29.29
N TYR A 162 -1.46 -20.20 -28.03
CA TYR A 162 -0.35 -19.65 -27.26
C TYR A 162 1.00 -19.94 -27.93
N GLN A 163 1.69 -18.88 -28.36
CA GLN A 163 3.03 -18.94 -28.93
C GLN A 163 4.07 -18.72 -27.84
N GLY A 164 5.02 -19.65 -27.70
CA GLY A 164 6.15 -19.50 -26.80
C GLY A 164 7.19 -18.51 -27.34
N SER A 165 7.89 -17.85 -26.43
CA SER A 165 8.89 -16.81 -26.71
C SER A 165 10.34 -17.21 -26.35
N GLY A 166 10.54 -18.43 -25.86
CA GLY A 166 11.85 -18.99 -25.46
C GLY A 166 12.26 -18.70 -24.01
N LYS A 167 11.36 -18.22 -23.16
CA LYS A 167 11.60 -17.78 -21.78
C LYS A 167 12.13 -18.87 -20.85
N LEU A 168 11.88 -20.13 -21.17
CA LEU A 168 12.30 -21.31 -20.40
C LEU A 168 13.30 -22.18 -21.19
N LYS A 169 13.91 -21.66 -22.26
CA LYS A 169 14.85 -22.37 -23.14
C LYS A 169 15.92 -23.12 -22.37
N GLY A 170 15.91 -24.45 -22.50
CA GLY A 170 16.89 -25.34 -21.87
C GLY A 170 16.67 -25.61 -20.37
N LYS A 171 15.54 -25.19 -19.78
CA LYS A 171 15.18 -25.53 -18.39
C LYS A 171 14.55 -26.92 -18.28
N THR A 172 14.59 -27.51 -17.08
CA THR A 172 13.86 -28.74 -16.73
C THR A 172 12.89 -28.51 -15.57
N ALA A 173 11.73 -29.18 -15.61
CA ALA A 173 10.64 -28.95 -14.66
C ALA A 173 10.02 -30.25 -14.10
N ILE A 174 9.57 -30.20 -12.83
CA ILE A 174 8.61 -31.15 -12.25
C ILE A 174 7.28 -30.41 -12.07
N ILE A 175 6.17 -31.00 -12.51
CA ILE A 175 4.80 -30.53 -12.23
C ILE A 175 4.02 -31.68 -11.58
N THR A 176 3.49 -31.47 -10.37
CA THR A 176 2.58 -32.43 -9.72
C THR A 176 1.14 -32.16 -10.14
N GLY A 177 0.36 -33.20 -10.47
CA GLY A 177 -0.93 -33.05 -11.15
C GLY A 177 -0.74 -32.43 -12.55
N GLY A 178 0.31 -32.85 -13.26
CA GLY A 178 0.70 -32.30 -14.57
C GLY A 178 0.04 -33.00 -15.77
N ASP A 179 -0.68 -34.06 -15.48
CA ASP A 179 -1.58 -34.85 -16.33
C ASP A 179 -2.84 -34.08 -16.73
N SER A 180 -3.38 -33.21 -15.87
CA SER A 180 -4.72 -32.62 -16.02
C SER A 180 -4.77 -31.12 -15.68
N GLY A 181 -5.84 -30.47 -16.14
CA GLY A 181 -6.24 -29.11 -15.78
C GLY A 181 -5.12 -28.08 -15.85
N ILE A 182 -4.94 -27.35 -14.75
CA ILE A 182 -3.95 -26.26 -14.60
C ILE A 182 -2.52 -26.77 -14.77
N GLY A 183 -2.21 -27.99 -14.29
CA GLY A 183 -0.87 -28.56 -14.42
C GLY A 183 -0.55 -29.01 -15.84
N ARG A 184 -1.50 -29.62 -16.55
CA ARG A 184 -1.40 -29.91 -18.00
C ARG A 184 -1.13 -28.64 -18.80
N SER A 185 -1.91 -27.59 -18.56
CA SER A 185 -1.72 -26.27 -19.18
C SER A 185 -0.31 -25.72 -18.91
N ALA A 186 0.13 -25.67 -17.65
CA ALA A 186 1.47 -25.20 -17.30
C ALA A 186 2.59 -26.04 -17.96
N ALA A 187 2.44 -27.36 -18.00
CA ALA A 187 3.43 -28.26 -18.60
C ALA A 187 3.56 -28.08 -20.13
N ILE A 188 2.43 -27.97 -20.86
CA ILE A 188 2.44 -27.71 -22.31
C ILE A 188 3.04 -26.34 -22.61
N LEU A 189 2.63 -25.30 -21.87
CA LEU A 189 3.16 -23.95 -22.07
C LEU A 189 4.65 -23.85 -21.70
N PHE A 190 5.14 -24.65 -20.74
CA PHE A 190 6.57 -24.73 -20.44
C PHE A 190 7.38 -25.33 -21.61
N ALA A 191 6.85 -26.36 -22.28
CA ALA A 191 7.48 -26.96 -23.46
C ALA A 191 7.55 -25.96 -24.62
N ARG A 192 6.44 -25.26 -24.91
CA ARG A 192 6.39 -24.20 -25.93
C ARG A 192 7.37 -23.05 -25.64
N GLU A 193 7.59 -22.74 -24.37
CA GLU A 193 8.60 -21.76 -23.93
C GLU A 193 10.05 -22.30 -23.89
N GLY A 194 10.27 -23.53 -24.39
CA GLY A 194 11.58 -24.11 -24.64
C GLY A 194 12.16 -24.97 -23.52
N ALA A 195 11.36 -25.37 -22.51
CA ALA A 195 11.81 -26.33 -21.52
C ALA A 195 12.15 -27.67 -22.19
N THR A 196 13.33 -28.23 -21.92
CA THR A 196 13.86 -29.40 -22.64
C THR A 196 13.48 -30.75 -22.04
N GLY A 197 13.02 -30.76 -20.78
CA GLY A 197 12.67 -31.97 -20.05
C GLY A 197 11.65 -31.70 -18.95
N ILE A 198 10.51 -32.37 -19.00
CA ILE A 198 9.39 -32.18 -18.09
C ILE A 198 9.04 -33.54 -17.45
N THR A 199 8.94 -33.57 -16.13
CA THR A 199 8.30 -34.67 -15.39
C THR A 199 6.91 -34.23 -14.96
N ILE A 200 5.91 -35.07 -15.23
CA ILE A 200 4.59 -34.94 -14.63
C ILE A 200 4.31 -36.10 -13.68
N ALA A 201 3.77 -35.79 -12.51
CA ALA A 201 3.36 -36.76 -11.49
C ALA A 201 1.83 -36.79 -11.40
N TYR A 202 1.26 -37.99 -11.37
CA TYR A 202 -0.17 -38.28 -11.46
C TYR A 202 -0.49 -39.61 -10.74
N LEU A 203 -1.74 -39.87 -10.41
CA LEU A 203 -2.19 -41.14 -9.83
C LEU A 203 -2.29 -42.23 -10.91
N PRO A 204 -2.06 -43.53 -10.61
CA PRO A 204 -2.15 -44.61 -11.60
C PRO A 204 -3.45 -44.64 -12.42
N GLU A 205 -4.56 -44.21 -11.82
CA GLU A 205 -5.88 -44.09 -12.44
C GLU A 205 -5.95 -42.99 -13.53
N GLU A 206 -5.12 -41.94 -13.42
CA GLU A 206 -5.07 -40.79 -14.34
C GLU A 206 -4.21 -41.05 -15.60
N GLN A 207 -3.71 -42.28 -15.78
CA GLN A 207 -2.80 -42.66 -16.88
C GLN A 207 -3.28 -42.24 -18.28
N ALA A 208 -4.59 -42.35 -18.56
CA ALA A 208 -5.17 -41.99 -19.86
C ALA A 208 -5.16 -40.48 -20.14
N ASP A 209 -5.07 -39.64 -19.10
CA ASP A 209 -4.88 -38.20 -19.19
C ASP A 209 -3.39 -37.83 -19.15
N ALA A 210 -2.54 -38.60 -18.45
CA ALA A 210 -1.10 -38.44 -18.48
C ALA A 210 -0.49 -38.72 -19.87
N ASP A 211 -1.01 -39.71 -20.61
CA ASP A 211 -0.57 -40.02 -21.98
C ASP A 211 -1.01 -38.94 -23.00
N ASP A 212 -2.23 -38.40 -22.88
CA ASP A 212 -2.68 -37.27 -23.70
C ASP A 212 -1.84 -36.01 -23.40
N ALA A 213 -1.61 -35.69 -22.12
CA ALA A 213 -0.76 -34.57 -21.70
C ALA A 213 0.67 -34.74 -22.22
N LYS A 214 1.26 -35.94 -22.06
CA LYS A 214 2.57 -36.28 -22.61
C LYS A 214 2.65 -35.95 -24.08
N LYS A 215 1.67 -36.40 -24.88
CA LYS A 215 1.66 -36.15 -26.32
C LYS A 215 1.67 -34.65 -26.62
N MET A 216 0.81 -33.86 -25.98
CA MET A 216 0.77 -32.40 -26.20
C MET A 216 2.08 -31.68 -25.80
N ILE A 217 2.82 -32.23 -24.82
CA ILE A 217 4.11 -31.72 -24.36
C ILE A 217 5.25 -32.12 -25.33
N GLU A 218 5.23 -33.36 -25.84
CA GLU A 218 6.21 -33.87 -26.83
C GLU A 218 6.00 -33.23 -28.21
N ASP A 219 4.76 -33.05 -28.66
CA ASP A 219 4.37 -32.27 -29.84
C ASP A 219 4.80 -30.78 -29.70
N SER A 220 4.96 -30.29 -28.46
CA SER A 220 5.48 -28.94 -28.15
C SER A 220 7.02 -28.91 -27.98
N GLY A 221 7.72 -30.02 -28.23
CA GLY A 221 9.19 -30.08 -28.33
C GLY A 221 9.96 -30.42 -27.04
N ALA A 222 9.28 -30.73 -25.93
CA ALA A 222 9.94 -31.14 -24.68
C ALA A 222 9.96 -32.67 -24.53
N LYS A 223 11.00 -33.23 -23.90
CA LYS A 223 11.00 -34.65 -23.50
C LYS A 223 10.16 -34.85 -22.24
N VAL A 224 9.32 -35.89 -22.20
CA VAL A 224 8.48 -36.19 -21.04
C VAL A 224 8.98 -37.39 -20.26
N ASN A 225 8.92 -37.29 -18.92
CA ASN A 225 9.07 -38.39 -17.99
C ASN A 225 7.75 -38.54 -17.20
N LEU A 226 7.06 -39.67 -17.36
CA LEU A 226 5.82 -39.97 -16.65
C LEU A 226 6.10 -40.67 -15.33
N VAL A 227 5.50 -40.21 -14.24
CA VAL A 227 5.59 -40.83 -12.91
C VAL A 227 4.20 -41.01 -12.30
N ALA A 228 3.62 -42.21 -12.48
CA ALA A 228 2.45 -42.65 -11.74
C ALA A 228 2.84 -42.90 -10.26
N ALA A 229 2.34 -42.08 -9.34
CA ALA A 229 2.71 -42.10 -7.92
C ALA A 229 1.69 -41.36 -7.03
N ASP A 230 1.26 -41.99 -5.93
CA ASP A 230 0.54 -41.28 -4.86
C ASP A 230 1.54 -40.48 -4.01
N LEU A 231 1.45 -39.15 -4.11
CA LEU A 231 2.32 -38.24 -3.36
C LEU A 231 1.93 -38.12 -1.88
N MET A 232 0.84 -38.75 -1.41
CA MET A 232 0.58 -38.91 0.03
C MET A 232 1.59 -39.83 0.73
N ASP A 233 2.40 -40.59 -0.03
CA ASP A 233 3.57 -41.32 0.46
C ASP A 233 4.88 -40.53 0.27
N GLU A 234 5.73 -40.52 1.31
CA GLU A 234 7.03 -39.86 1.28
C GLU A 234 8.03 -40.58 0.36
N SER A 235 7.98 -41.92 0.27
CA SER A 235 8.90 -42.66 -0.59
C SER A 235 8.66 -42.37 -2.07
N SER A 236 7.39 -42.24 -2.45
CA SER A 236 6.90 -41.83 -3.75
C SER A 236 7.27 -40.37 -4.08
N CYS A 237 7.15 -39.46 -3.11
CA CYS A 237 7.66 -38.08 -3.24
C CYS A 237 9.17 -38.03 -3.54
N LYS A 238 9.97 -38.91 -2.93
CA LYS A 238 11.40 -39.02 -3.23
C LYS A 238 11.63 -39.63 -4.62
N GLY A 239 10.93 -40.72 -4.93
CA GLY A 239 11.02 -41.44 -6.21
C GLY A 239 10.72 -40.55 -7.42
N LEU A 240 9.76 -39.62 -7.29
CA LEU A 240 9.48 -38.59 -8.28
C LEU A 240 10.72 -37.73 -8.61
N VAL A 241 11.40 -37.21 -7.58
CA VAL A 241 12.58 -36.35 -7.78
C VAL A 241 13.77 -37.17 -8.28
N ASP A 242 14.02 -38.35 -7.71
CA ASP A 242 15.05 -39.28 -8.18
C ASP A 242 14.86 -39.61 -9.67
N SER A 243 13.61 -39.86 -10.10
CA SER A 243 13.24 -40.13 -11.49
C SER A 243 13.50 -38.94 -12.41
N HIS A 244 13.12 -37.71 -12.01
CA HIS A 244 13.43 -36.49 -12.77
C HIS A 244 14.94 -36.29 -12.97
N ILE A 245 15.72 -36.45 -11.89
CA ILE A 245 17.18 -36.29 -11.93
C ILE A 245 17.84 -37.41 -12.75
N LYS A 246 17.32 -38.64 -12.71
CA LYS A 246 17.74 -39.74 -13.60
C LYS A 246 17.43 -39.46 -15.08
N ALA A 247 16.28 -38.84 -15.37
CA ALA A 247 15.84 -38.56 -16.75
C ALA A 247 16.58 -37.36 -17.39
N PHE A 248 16.84 -36.30 -16.61
CA PHE A 248 17.30 -35.01 -17.15
C PHE A 248 18.55 -34.41 -16.48
N GLY A 249 19.11 -35.05 -15.44
CA GLY A 249 20.38 -34.67 -14.78
C GLY A 249 20.36 -33.39 -13.93
N LYS A 250 19.28 -32.60 -13.96
CA LYS A 250 19.10 -31.35 -13.21
C LYS A 250 17.62 -31.00 -13.05
N LEU A 251 17.32 -30.04 -12.17
CA LEU A 251 15.99 -29.46 -11.95
C LEU A 251 16.10 -27.93 -11.89
N ASP A 252 15.35 -27.21 -12.73
CA ASP A 252 15.30 -25.74 -12.72
C ASP A 252 13.99 -25.18 -12.11
N ILE A 253 12.88 -25.91 -12.23
CA ILE A 253 11.54 -25.45 -11.84
C ILE A 253 10.79 -26.58 -11.12
N LEU A 254 10.23 -26.30 -9.94
CA LEU A 254 9.25 -27.16 -9.26
C LEU A 254 7.88 -26.48 -9.26
N VAL A 255 6.85 -27.14 -9.77
CA VAL A 255 5.45 -26.72 -9.67
C VAL A 255 4.69 -27.70 -8.78
N ASN A 256 4.37 -27.25 -7.57
CA ASN A 256 3.51 -27.97 -6.65
C ASN A 256 2.05 -27.61 -6.99
N ASN A 257 1.35 -28.48 -7.74
CA ASN A 257 -0.01 -28.25 -8.21
C ASN A 257 -1.03 -29.34 -7.82
N ALA A 258 -0.59 -30.60 -7.65
CA ALA A 258 -1.45 -31.71 -7.25
C ALA A 258 -2.26 -31.36 -5.98
N SER A 259 -3.56 -31.66 -6.02
CA SER A 259 -4.48 -31.29 -4.95
C SER A 259 -5.77 -32.11 -4.98
N LYS A 260 -6.27 -32.45 -3.81
CA LYS A 260 -7.58 -33.07 -3.56
C LYS A 260 -8.52 -32.09 -2.85
N GLN A 261 -9.81 -32.17 -3.12
CA GLN A 261 -10.86 -31.45 -2.38
C GLN A 261 -12.11 -32.35 -2.26
N ILE A 262 -12.86 -32.26 -1.16
CA ILE A 262 -14.13 -32.98 -0.95
C ILE A 262 -15.14 -31.99 -0.37
N MET A 263 -16.33 -31.87 -0.96
CA MET A 263 -17.34 -30.93 -0.47
C MET A 263 -18.18 -31.52 0.67
N CYS A 264 -18.17 -30.84 1.81
CA CYS A 264 -18.98 -31.15 2.99
C CYS A 264 -19.88 -29.94 3.29
N LYS A 265 -21.22 -30.10 3.20
CA LYS A 265 -22.16 -28.96 3.34
C LYS A 265 -22.39 -28.56 4.81
N ASN A 266 -22.44 -29.55 5.70
CA ASN A 266 -22.71 -29.38 7.12
C ASN A 266 -21.47 -29.85 7.89
N PHE A 267 -20.81 -28.96 8.64
CA PHE A 267 -19.53 -29.31 9.30
C PHE A 267 -19.66 -30.43 10.34
N GLU A 268 -20.85 -30.67 10.88
CA GLU A 268 -21.17 -31.79 11.77
C GLU A 268 -21.03 -33.17 11.10
N GLU A 269 -21.06 -33.23 9.76
CA GLU A 269 -20.95 -34.45 8.94
C GLU A 269 -19.52 -34.71 8.44
N ILE A 270 -18.51 -33.94 8.88
CA ILE A 270 -17.16 -33.99 8.28
C ILE A 270 -16.37 -35.25 8.70
N ASP A 271 -15.99 -36.06 7.72
CA ASP A 271 -15.09 -37.20 7.97
C ASP A 271 -13.64 -36.73 8.16
N LEU A 272 -13.12 -36.90 9.37
CA LEU A 272 -11.75 -36.53 9.74
C LEU A 272 -10.68 -37.29 8.93
N LYS A 273 -10.99 -38.47 8.38
CA LYS A 273 -10.08 -39.19 7.46
C LYS A 273 -9.95 -38.47 6.12
N ASN A 274 -11.05 -37.88 5.64
CA ASN A 274 -11.03 -37.03 4.45
C ASN A 274 -10.24 -35.75 4.73
N VAL A 275 -10.42 -35.11 5.91
CA VAL A 275 -9.59 -33.97 6.34
C VAL A 275 -8.10 -34.34 6.34
N GLU A 276 -7.70 -35.47 6.94
CA GLU A 276 -6.31 -35.92 6.95
C GLU A 276 -5.78 -36.18 5.52
N SER A 277 -6.58 -36.84 4.67
CA SER A 277 -6.23 -37.09 3.26
C SER A 277 -6.06 -35.78 2.47
N THR A 278 -6.93 -34.79 2.67
CA THR A 278 -6.82 -33.45 2.08
C THR A 278 -5.53 -32.77 2.54
N PHE A 279 -5.16 -32.84 3.83
CA PHE A 279 -3.90 -32.27 4.33
C PHE A 279 -2.65 -33.01 3.79
N ARG A 280 -2.68 -34.35 3.70
CA ARG A 280 -1.61 -35.15 3.08
C ARG A 280 -1.40 -34.75 1.62
N SER A 281 -2.48 -34.74 0.83
CA SER A 281 -2.49 -34.45 -0.60
C SER A 281 -2.21 -32.97 -0.96
N ASN A 282 -2.63 -32.01 -0.13
CA ASN A 282 -2.52 -30.59 -0.48
C ASN A 282 -1.30 -29.88 0.10
N ILE A 283 -0.75 -30.31 1.24
CA ILE A 283 0.35 -29.57 1.89
C ILE A 283 1.52 -30.48 2.32
N LEU A 284 1.29 -31.64 2.93
CA LEU A 284 2.40 -32.49 3.39
C LEU A 284 3.24 -33.03 2.21
N GLN A 285 2.61 -33.40 1.09
CA GLN A 285 3.34 -33.75 -0.13
C GLN A 285 4.15 -32.58 -0.70
N MET A 286 3.65 -31.34 -0.61
CA MET A 286 4.43 -30.16 -1.05
C MET A 286 5.69 -29.97 -0.19
N PHE A 287 5.62 -30.23 1.12
CA PHE A 287 6.80 -30.29 1.98
C PHE A 287 7.76 -31.41 1.57
N ALA A 288 7.26 -32.63 1.31
CA ALA A 288 8.07 -33.80 0.97
C ALA A 288 8.76 -33.66 -0.41
N VAL A 289 8.01 -33.36 -1.47
CA VAL A 289 8.57 -33.13 -2.82
C VAL A 289 9.58 -31.97 -2.80
N THR A 290 9.27 -30.87 -2.10
CA THR A 290 10.21 -29.75 -1.96
C THR A 290 11.47 -30.13 -1.18
N LYS A 291 11.35 -30.88 -0.07
CA LYS A 291 12.47 -31.41 0.72
C LYS A 291 13.44 -32.21 -0.15
N PHE A 292 12.94 -33.08 -1.03
CA PHE A 292 13.77 -33.88 -1.92
C PHE A 292 14.26 -33.13 -3.16
N ALA A 293 13.52 -32.12 -3.66
CA ALA A 293 13.94 -31.28 -4.78
C ALA A 293 15.06 -30.28 -4.41
N LEU A 294 15.07 -29.78 -3.17
CA LEU A 294 15.96 -28.72 -2.72
C LEU A 294 17.48 -28.96 -2.89
N PRO A 295 18.02 -30.19 -2.73
CA PRO A 295 19.41 -30.50 -3.08
C PRO A 295 19.78 -30.31 -4.55
N HIS A 296 18.80 -30.28 -5.46
CA HIS A 296 19.01 -30.21 -6.91
C HIS A 296 18.73 -28.82 -7.50
N LEU A 297 17.90 -28.01 -6.81
CA LEU A 297 17.60 -26.62 -7.17
C LEU A 297 18.82 -25.71 -6.91
N LYS A 298 19.10 -24.78 -7.84
CA LYS A 298 20.27 -23.88 -7.83
C LYS A 298 19.85 -22.41 -7.80
N ARG A 299 20.80 -21.48 -7.62
CA ARG A 299 20.53 -20.04 -7.77
C ARG A 299 19.92 -19.77 -9.15
N GLY A 300 18.78 -19.08 -9.20
CA GLY A 300 18.00 -18.85 -10.41
C GLY A 300 16.90 -19.88 -10.70
N SER A 301 16.78 -20.94 -9.88
CA SER A 301 15.64 -21.87 -9.92
C SER A 301 14.37 -21.25 -9.31
N ALA A 302 13.21 -21.81 -9.66
CA ALA A 302 11.90 -21.38 -9.21
C ALA A 302 11.09 -22.51 -8.57
N ILE A 303 10.33 -22.19 -7.52
CA ILE A 303 9.29 -23.03 -6.94
C ILE A 303 7.96 -22.27 -7.07
N ILE A 304 6.92 -22.93 -7.58
CA ILE A 304 5.59 -22.37 -7.82
C ILE A 304 4.56 -23.23 -7.11
N ASN A 305 3.84 -22.66 -6.14
CA ASN A 305 2.86 -23.39 -5.33
C ASN A 305 1.42 -22.99 -5.70
N THR A 306 0.55 -23.96 -5.95
CA THR A 306 -0.85 -23.71 -6.32
C THR A 306 -1.75 -23.70 -5.09
N THR A 307 -2.02 -22.50 -4.58
CA THR A 307 -3.08 -22.24 -3.60
C THR A 307 -4.43 -22.05 -4.32
N SER A 308 -5.34 -21.25 -3.78
CA SER A 308 -6.71 -21.05 -4.26
C SER A 308 -7.25 -19.72 -3.73
N VAL A 309 -8.16 -19.08 -4.46
CA VAL A 309 -8.93 -17.93 -3.94
C VAL A 309 -9.66 -18.25 -2.62
N THR A 310 -10.00 -19.52 -2.37
CA THR A 310 -10.64 -19.96 -1.12
C THR A 310 -9.76 -19.77 0.13
N ALA A 311 -8.44 -19.64 -0.02
CA ALA A 311 -7.54 -19.26 1.06
C ALA A 311 -7.71 -17.80 1.53
N TYR A 312 -8.41 -16.96 0.74
CA TYR A 312 -8.54 -15.52 0.95
C TYR A 312 -9.98 -15.09 1.24
N LYS A 313 -10.97 -15.72 0.58
CA LYS A 313 -12.41 -15.45 0.78
C LYS A 313 -13.16 -16.54 1.57
N GLY A 314 -12.48 -17.64 1.92
CA GLY A 314 -13.11 -18.85 2.47
C GLY A 314 -13.95 -19.66 1.47
N SER A 315 -14.53 -20.76 1.95
CA SER A 315 -15.59 -21.50 1.28
C SER A 315 -16.32 -22.41 2.28
N ALA A 316 -17.60 -22.14 2.53
CA ALA A 316 -18.37 -22.84 3.56
C ALA A 316 -18.48 -24.37 3.32
N GLY A 317 -18.54 -24.80 2.06
CA GLY A 317 -18.61 -26.22 1.70
C GLY A 317 -17.26 -26.94 1.59
N LEU A 318 -16.13 -26.24 1.80
CA LEU A 318 -14.78 -26.73 1.53
C LEU A 318 -13.81 -26.25 2.62
N VAL A 319 -14.16 -26.46 3.89
CA VAL A 319 -13.43 -25.92 5.05
C VAL A 319 -12.02 -26.48 5.13
N ASP A 320 -11.85 -27.80 5.06
CA ASP A 320 -10.56 -28.51 5.09
C ASP A 320 -9.66 -28.08 3.92
N TYR A 321 -10.20 -28.09 2.70
CA TYR A 321 -9.51 -27.64 1.50
C TYR A 321 -9.06 -26.18 1.62
N SER A 322 -9.95 -25.28 2.07
CA SER A 322 -9.62 -23.87 2.27
C SER A 322 -8.50 -23.68 3.31
N SER A 323 -8.52 -24.46 4.40
CA SER A 323 -7.44 -24.48 5.41
C SER A 323 -6.11 -24.93 4.81
N THR A 324 -6.08 -26.01 4.00
CA THR A 324 -4.84 -26.43 3.32
C THR A 324 -4.33 -25.38 2.33
N LYS A 325 -5.21 -24.69 1.61
CA LYS A 325 -4.83 -23.62 0.68
C LYS A 325 -4.31 -22.38 1.42
N GLY A 326 -4.82 -22.08 2.61
CA GLY A 326 -4.22 -21.12 3.55
C GLY A 326 -2.81 -21.55 4.00
N ALA A 327 -2.63 -22.81 4.39
CA ALA A 327 -1.33 -23.35 4.75
C ALA A 327 -0.30 -23.26 3.59
N ILE A 328 -0.72 -23.44 2.34
CA ILE A 328 0.12 -23.24 1.15
C ILE A 328 0.57 -21.77 1.01
N VAL A 329 -0.26 -20.77 1.34
CA VAL A 329 0.14 -19.35 1.32
C VAL A 329 1.26 -19.09 2.34
N THR A 330 1.10 -19.57 3.57
CA THR A 330 2.12 -19.42 4.63
C THR A 330 3.39 -20.18 4.29
N PHE A 331 3.30 -21.44 3.82
CA PHE A 331 4.44 -22.23 3.33
C PHE A 331 5.22 -21.49 2.23
N THR A 332 4.52 -20.92 1.25
CA THR A 332 5.12 -20.13 0.16
C THR A 332 5.91 -18.94 0.69
N ARG A 333 5.36 -18.18 1.64
CA ARG A 333 6.01 -17.01 2.24
C ARG A 333 7.22 -17.40 3.11
N SER A 334 7.07 -18.37 4.00
CA SER A 334 8.16 -18.80 4.89
C SER A 334 9.31 -19.45 4.12
N LEU A 335 9.00 -20.28 3.12
CA LEU A 335 10.01 -20.90 2.26
C LEU A 335 10.71 -19.86 1.36
N ALA A 336 9.99 -18.87 0.85
CA ALA A 336 10.59 -17.76 0.10
C ALA A 336 11.69 -17.05 0.90
N THR A 337 11.40 -16.70 2.16
CA THR A 337 12.37 -16.05 3.05
C THR A 337 13.56 -16.96 3.37
N GLN A 338 13.32 -18.25 3.62
CA GLN A 338 14.39 -19.23 3.90
C GLN A 338 15.32 -19.46 2.70
N LEU A 339 14.79 -19.41 1.47
CA LEU A 339 15.54 -19.73 0.25
C LEU A 339 16.10 -18.50 -0.49
N ALA A 340 15.67 -17.28 -0.15
CA ALA A 340 16.19 -16.04 -0.72
C ALA A 340 17.73 -15.92 -0.66
N PRO A 341 18.44 -16.30 0.44
CA PRO A 341 19.90 -16.29 0.47
C PRO A 341 20.54 -17.23 -0.57
N LYS A 342 19.91 -18.37 -0.87
CA LYS A 342 20.33 -19.31 -1.93
C LYS A 342 20.01 -18.77 -3.33
N GLY A 343 19.15 -17.77 -3.44
CA GLY A 343 18.67 -17.20 -4.70
C GLY A 343 17.75 -18.15 -5.47
N ILE A 344 16.98 -18.98 -4.76
CA ILE A 344 15.86 -19.74 -5.31
C ILE A 344 14.59 -18.92 -5.02
N ARG A 345 13.77 -18.70 -6.04
CA ARG A 345 12.52 -17.92 -5.92
C ARG A 345 11.37 -18.84 -5.58
N VAL A 346 10.49 -18.45 -4.66
CA VAL A 346 9.29 -19.21 -4.29
C VAL A 346 8.10 -18.28 -4.40
N ASN A 347 7.13 -18.61 -5.25
CA ASN A 347 5.90 -17.82 -5.42
C ASN A 347 4.69 -18.74 -5.48
N GLY A 348 3.51 -18.17 -5.32
CA GLY A 348 2.24 -18.87 -5.38
C GLY A 348 1.33 -18.39 -6.51
N VAL A 349 0.37 -19.23 -6.87
CA VAL A 349 -0.76 -18.89 -7.72
C VAL A 349 -2.04 -19.17 -6.94
N ALA A 350 -2.99 -18.23 -6.96
CA ALA A 350 -4.33 -18.35 -6.38
C ALA A 350 -5.40 -18.29 -7.49
N PRO A 351 -5.74 -19.42 -8.12
CA PRO A 351 -6.80 -19.47 -9.11
C PRO A 351 -8.18 -19.20 -8.49
N GLY A 352 -9.10 -18.71 -9.31
CA GLY A 352 -10.54 -18.67 -9.01
C GLY A 352 -11.24 -19.98 -9.38
N PRO A 353 -12.51 -19.93 -9.81
CA PRO A 353 -13.17 -21.07 -10.42
C PRO A 353 -12.54 -21.29 -11.80
N ILE A 354 -11.72 -22.34 -11.91
CA ILE A 354 -11.22 -22.89 -13.17
C ILE A 354 -11.95 -24.20 -13.41
N ILE A 355 -12.39 -24.45 -14.64
CA ILE A 355 -13.06 -25.70 -15.01
C ILE A 355 -11.98 -26.79 -15.17
N THR A 356 -12.07 -27.86 -14.37
CA THR A 356 -11.14 -29.01 -14.34
C THR A 356 -11.88 -30.27 -13.86
N ALA A 357 -11.33 -31.47 -14.12
CA ALA A 357 -11.85 -32.72 -13.55
C ALA A 357 -12.03 -32.66 -12.02
N LEU A 358 -11.06 -32.09 -11.29
CA LEU A 358 -11.14 -31.87 -9.83
C LEU A 358 -12.37 -31.06 -9.37
N GLN A 359 -13.03 -30.28 -10.25
CA GLN A 359 -14.29 -29.64 -9.87
C GLN A 359 -15.47 -30.63 -9.94
N ALA A 360 -15.51 -31.49 -10.97
CA ALA A 360 -16.56 -32.49 -11.18
C ALA A 360 -16.42 -33.70 -10.24
N GLY A 361 -15.18 -34.11 -9.91
CA GLY A 361 -14.89 -35.18 -8.95
C GLY A 361 -15.27 -34.85 -7.50
N SER A 362 -15.52 -33.58 -7.18
CA SER A 362 -15.67 -33.09 -5.80
C SER A 362 -17.03 -32.47 -5.48
N ARG A 363 -18.00 -32.52 -6.39
CA ARG A 363 -19.33 -31.93 -6.18
C ARG A 363 -20.45 -32.71 -6.89
N PRO A 364 -21.70 -32.64 -6.38
CA PRO A 364 -22.86 -33.14 -7.13
C PRO A 364 -23.05 -32.40 -8.45
N ALA A 365 -23.61 -33.08 -9.45
CA ALA A 365 -23.70 -32.58 -10.82
C ALA A 365 -24.44 -31.24 -10.97
N ASP A 366 -25.45 -31.00 -10.13
CA ASP A 366 -26.19 -29.72 -10.06
C ASP A 366 -25.31 -28.53 -9.67
N ASN A 367 -24.19 -28.77 -8.97
CA ASN A 367 -23.22 -27.74 -8.59
C ASN A 367 -22.10 -27.55 -9.65
N MET A 368 -22.06 -28.38 -10.72
CA MET A 368 -21.19 -28.17 -11.89
C MET A 368 -21.89 -27.36 -12.98
N GLU A 369 -23.21 -27.51 -13.14
CA GLU A 369 -23.97 -26.77 -14.14
C GLU A 369 -23.85 -25.25 -13.93
N GLY A 370 -23.39 -24.53 -14.95
CA GLY A 370 -23.18 -23.09 -14.84
C GLY A 370 -22.11 -22.67 -13.83
N LEU A 371 -21.17 -23.56 -13.45
CA LEU A 371 -20.07 -23.21 -12.55
C LEU A 371 -19.28 -22.00 -13.07
N GLY A 372 -19.39 -20.87 -12.36
CA GLY A 372 -18.73 -19.62 -12.70
C GLY A 372 -19.60 -18.63 -13.50
N VAL A 373 -20.88 -18.94 -13.78
CA VAL A 373 -21.82 -17.93 -14.28
C VAL A 373 -21.90 -16.77 -13.28
N GLY A 374 -21.84 -15.53 -13.79
CA GLY A 374 -21.87 -14.31 -12.98
C GLY A 374 -20.55 -13.92 -12.32
N MET A 375 -19.38 -14.41 -12.78
CA MET A 375 -18.09 -13.91 -12.27
C MET A 375 -17.80 -12.45 -12.68
N PRO A 376 -17.21 -11.62 -11.81
CA PRO A 376 -17.10 -10.17 -12.04
C PRO A 376 -16.44 -9.70 -13.34
N LEU A 377 -15.42 -10.40 -13.85
CA LEU A 377 -14.64 -9.92 -15.01
C LEU A 377 -15.25 -10.28 -16.38
N HIS A 378 -15.71 -11.53 -16.56
CA HIS A 378 -16.18 -12.06 -17.85
C HIS A 378 -17.50 -12.85 -17.75
N GLY A 379 -18.17 -12.83 -16.61
CA GLY A 379 -19.40 -13.60 -16.40
C GLY A 379 -19.20 -15.13 -16.33
N ARG A 380 -17.98 -15.66 -16.46
CA ARG A 380 -17.65 -17.10 -16.52
C ARG A 380 -16.50 -17.54 -15.59
N ALA A 381 -16.40 -18.85 -15.40
CA ALA A 381 -15.18 -19.51 -14.93
C ALA A 381 -14.02 -19.37 -15.95
N GLY A 382 -12.80 -19.56 -15.48
CA GLY A 382 -11.61 -19.64 -16.32
C GLY A 382 -11.40 -21.03 -16.92
N GLN A 383 -10.76 -21.09 -18.09
CA GLN A 383 -10.21 -22.31 -18.68
C GLN A 383 -8.78 -22.56 -18.15
N PRO A 384 -8.30 -23.82 -18.14
CA PRO A 384 -6.91 -24.13 -17.80
C PRO A 384 -5.87 -23.35 -18.63
N ALA A 385 -6.15 -23.06 -19.90
CA ALA A 385 -5.29 -22.23 -20.74
C ALA A 385 -4.99 -20.86 -20.10
N GLU A 386 -5.97 -20.23 -19.47
CA GLU A 386 -5.86 -18.85 -18.97
C GLU A 386 -4.98 -18.71 -17.71
N THR A 387 -4.64 -19.83 -17.04
CA THR A 387 -3.75 -19.83 -15.88
C THR A 387 -2.29 -20.12 -16.23
N GLY A 388 -2.03 -20.97 -17.23
CA GLY A 388 -0.70 -21.41 -17.64
C GLY A 388 0.33 -20.29 -17.89
N PRO A 389 -0.02 -19.15 -18.55
CA PRO A 389 0.89 -18.02 -18.74
C PRO A 389 1.45 -17.42 -17.45
N THR A 390 0.72 -17.49 -16.33
CA THR A 390 1.22 -17.04 -15.02
C THR A 390 2.27 -17.99 -14.46
N TYR A 391 2.16 -19.30 -14.69
CA TYR A 391 3.21 -20.26 -14.34
C TYR A 391 4.48 -20.01 -15.17
N VAL A 392 4.34 -19.71 -16.47
CA VAL A 392 5.47 -19.30 -17.33
C VAL A 392 6.14 -18.05 -16.78
N PHE A 393 5.36 -17.00 -16.48
CA PHE A 393 5.87 -15.76 -15.89
C PHE A 393 6.67 -16.02 -14.60
N LEU A 394 6.11 -16.80 -13.66
CA LEU A 394 6.76 -17.15 -12.40
C LEU A 394 8.00 -18.05 -12.56
N ALA A 395 8.05 -18.92 -13.57
CA ALA A 395 9.22 -19.76 -13.88
C ALA A 395 10.35 -18.98 -14.59
N SER A 396 9.99 -17.97 -15.39
CA SER A 396 10.88 -17.19 -16.25
C SER A 396 11.70 -16.12 -15.50
N SER A 397 12.59 -15.45 -16.23
CA SER A 397 13.32 -14.27 -15.75
C SER A 397 12.45 -13.02 -15.58
N ASP A 398 11.23 -12.97 -16.14
CA ASP A 398 10.33 -11.82 -16.02
C ASP A 398 9.96 -11.54 -14.55
N SER A 399 9.97 -12.58 -13.71
CA SER A 399 9.70 -12.54 -12.27
C SER A 399 10.96 -12.68 -11.41
N ASN A 400 12.15 -12.38 -11.95
CA ASN A 400 13.45 -12.59 -11.27
C ASN A 400 13.61 -11.84 -9.93
N ILE A 401 12.87 -10.74 -9.72
CA ILE A 401 12.85 -10.00 -8.44
C ILE A 401 11.64 -10.33 -7.55
N MET A 402 10.83 -11.34 -7.90
CA MET A 402 9.65 -11.76 -7.14
C MET A 402 9.93 -13.03 -6.34
N THR A 403 9.68 -12.96 -5.03
CA THR A 403 9.63 -14.11 -4.13
C THR A 403 8.64 -13.81 -2.99
N GLY A 404 8.00 -14.84 -2.42
CA GLY A 404 6.98 -14.74 -1.37
C GLY A 404 5.62 -14.21 -1.84
N GLN A 405 5.46 -13.93 -3.14
CA GLN A 405 4.25 -13.34 -3.71
C GLN A 405 3.24 -14.41 -4.12
N VAL A 406 1.95 -14.07 -4.13
CA VAL A 406 0.88 -14.92 -4.67
C VAL A 406 0.14 -14.14 -5.74
N ILE A 407 0.08 -14.67 -6.96
CA ILE A 407 -0.62 -14.04 -8.08
C ILE A 407 -2.05 -14.59 -8.16
N HIS A 408 -3.04 -13.70 -8.17
CA HIS A 408 -4.45 -14.05 -8.20
C HIS A 408 -4.97 -14.09 -9.65
N ILE A 409 -5.51 -15.25 -10.07
CA ILE A 409 -6.07 -15.47 -11.42
C ILE A 409 -7.52 -15.93 -11.24
N ASN A 410 -8.40 -15.01 -10.86
CA ASN A 410 -9.66 -15.37 -10.20
C ASN A 410 -10.94 -14.71 -10.73
N SER A 411 -10.90 -14.15 -11.94
CA SER A 411 -12.04 -13.45 -12.57
C SER A 411 -12.67 -12.33 -11.72
N GLY A 412 -11.92 -11.77 -10.75
CA GLY A 412 -12.38 -10.76 -9.80
C GLY A 412 -13.03 -11.30 -8.53
N GLN A 413 -12.99 -12.62 -8.25
CA GLN A 413 -13.55 -13.22 -7.02
C GLN A 413 -12.85 -12.82 -5.71
N HIS A 414 -11.62 -12.30 -5.80
CA HIS A 414 -10.93 -11.66 -4.69
C HIS A 414 -10.03 -10.57 -5.26
N THR A 415 -10.38 -9.30 -5.05
CA THR A 415 -9.46 -8.17 -5.24
C THR A 415 -8.68 -7.92 -3.95
N ALA A 416 -7.54 -7.25 -4.05
CA ALA A 416 -6.68 -6.95 -2.90
C ALA A 416 -7.32 -6.01 -1.85
N ASN A 417 -8.57 -5.56 -2.05
CA ASN A 417 -9.33 -4.71 -1.13
C ASN A 417 -10.56 -5.38 -0.50
N ASP A 418 -10.81 -6.67 -0.73
CA ASP A 418 -12.09 -7.35 -0.40
C ASP A 418 -12.34 -7.61 1.11
N VAL A 419 -11.66 -6.86 1.99
CA VAL A 419 -12.14 -6.53 3.34
C VAL A 419 -13.21 -5.42 3.27
N VAL A 420 -13.53 -4.92 2.07
CA VAL A 420 -14.73 -4.15 1.72
C VAL A 420 -15.84 -5.13 1.32
N GLU A 421 -16.98 -5.05 2.02
CA GLU A 421 -18.26 -5.73 1.73
C GLU A 421 -18.32 -7.27 1.68
N LYS A 422 -18.71 -7.87 2.81
CA LYS A 422 -19.98 -8.63 2.92
C LYS A 422 -20.35 -8.96 4.37
N LEU A 423 -20.96 -7.99 5.06
CA LEU A 423 -21.91 -8.16 6.19
C LEU A 423 -22.39 -6.78 6.68
N ASN A 424 -23.59 -6.73 7.25
CA ASN A 424 -24.31 -5.48 7.56
C ASN A 424 -23.56 -4.57 8.55
N GLY A 425 -23.12 -3.39 8.08
CA GLY A 425 -22.92 -2.19 8.89
C GLY A 425 -21.85 -2.22 10.01
N ARG A 426 -21.05 -3.28 10.14
CA ARG A 426 -19.98 -3.38 11.15
C ARG A 426 -18.71 -4.01 10.57
N ARG A 427 -17.61 -3.25 10.57
CA ARG A 427 -16.27 -3.80 10.34
C ARG A 427 -15.67 -4.29 11.65
N ILE A 428 -15.57 -5.60 11.80
CA ILE A 428 -14.61 -6.24 12.70
C ILE A 428 -13.39 -6.58 11.84
N MET A 429 -12.21 -6.05 12.20
CA MET A 429 -10.95 -6.50 11.61
C MET A 429 -10.56 -7.84 12.27
N SER A 430 -10.06 -8.78 11.47
CA SER A 430 -9.58 -10.08 11.95
C SER A 430 -8.39 -9.91 12.91
N TRP A 431 -8.48 -10.53 14.09
CA TRP A 431 -7.55 -10.32 15.21
C TRP A 431 -6.16 -10.97 15.05
N GLU A 432 -5.95 -11.82 14.03
CA GLU A 432 -4.84 -12.78 14.01
C GLU A 432 -3.43 -12.14 13.92
N MET A 433 -3.30 -10.89 13.45
CA MET A 433 -2.01 -10.17 13.48
C MET A 433 -1.65 -9.57 14.86
N ALA A 434 -2.50 -9.71 15.88
CA ALA A 434 -2.25 -9.18 17.23
C ALA A 434 -1.56 -10.18 18.18
N LEU A 435 -1.58 -11.48 17.88
CA LEU A 435 -1.19 -12.52 18.85
C LEU A 435 0.31 -12.85 18.86
N GLU A 436 1.03 -12.75 17.73
CA GLU A 436 2.49 -12.96 17.70
C GLU A 436 3.28 -11.91 18.53
N ALA A 437 2.64 -10.81 18.92
CA ALA A 437 3.21 -9.81 19.82
C ALA A 437 2.96 -10.09 21.32
N HIS A 438 2.10 -11.07 21.66
CA HIS A 438 1.52 -11.19 23.00
C HIS A 438 2.14 -12.30 23.87
N ASP A 439 2.79 -13.29 23.25
CA ASP A 439 3.28 -14.52 23.91
C ASP A 439 4.71 -14.39 24.51
N TRP A 440 5.09 -13.17 24.90
CA TRP A 440 6.32 -12.87 25.65
C TRP A 440 6.04 -12.04 26.91
N GLN A 441 4.78 -12.05 27.40
CA GLN A 441 4.35 -11.20 28.52
C GLN A 441 3.53 -11.89 29.62
N THR A 442 3.47 -13.23 29.66
CA THR A 442 2.88 -14.01 30.77
C THR A 442 3.94 -14.79 31.56
N GLY A 443 4.93 -14.06 32.07
CA GLY A 443 5.92 -14.55 33.03
C GLY A 443 6.16 -13.51 34.12
N VAL A 444 5.92 -13.88 35.37
CA VAL A 444 5.98 -13.01 36.57
C VAL A 444 4.90 -11.92 36.61
N HIS A 445 3.75 -12.24 37.23
CA HIS A 445 3.07 -11.46 38.30
C HIS A 445 1.58 -11.85 38.48
N ASP A 446 1.32 -13.05 39.01
CA ASP A 446 0.10 -13.26 39.81
C ASP A 446 0.34 -14.32 40.89
N CYS A 447 0.70 -13.85 42.09
CA CYS A 447 0.83 -14.62 43.33
C CYS A 447 1.08 -13.64 44.49
N ASP A 448 0.05 -12.91 44.94
CA ASP A 448 -0.01 -12.36 46.32
C ASP A 448 -1.39 -11.74 46.63
N ARG A 449 -2.40 -12.59 46.84
CA ARG A 449 -3.64 -12.18 47.52
C ARG A 449 -4.46 -13.38 48.03
N LEU A 450 -4.17 -13.86 49.24
CA LEU A 450 -5.17 -14.37 50.20
C LEU A 450 -4.51 -14.70 51.56
N TYR A 451 -5.25 -14.38 52.64
CA TYR A 451 -4.95 -14.59 54.07
C TYR A 451 -3.82 -13.74 54.73
N PRO A 452 -3.99 -13.31 56.01
CA PRO A 452 -3.05 -12.42 56.71
C PRO A 452 -2.29 -13.08 57.88
N GLY A 453 -1.17 -12.47 58.29
CA GLY A 453 -0.70 -12.52 59.69
C GLY A 453 0.82 -12.63 59.91
N ILE A 454 1.24 -12.14 61.09
CA ILE A 454 2.50 -12.44 61.81
C ILE A 454 3.81 -11.85 61.23
N ASP A 455 4.02 -10.57 61.54
CA ASP A 455 5.08 -10.05 62.44
C ASP A 455 6.60 -10.37 62.33
N THR A 456 7.39 -9.45 62.91
CA THR A 456 8.81 -9.56 63.33
C THR A 456 9.93 -9.79 62.30
N ALA A 457 10.40 -8.67 61.74
CA ALA A 457 11.79 -8.15 61.81
C ALA A 457 13.03 -9.06 62.07
N ASN A 458 14.08 -8.74 61.30
CA ASN A 458 15.53 -8.75 61.62
C ASN A 458 16.38 -10.03 61.59
N ASN A 459 17.64 -9.81 61.20
CA ASN A 459 18.84 -10.65 61.31
C ASN A 459 18.91 -11.92 60.44
N PHE A 460 19.96 -12.02 59.62
CA PHE A 460 21.20 -12.70 60.07
C PHE A 460 22.44 -12.21 59.28
N LEU A 461 23.63 -12.43 59.85
CA LEU A 461 24.89 -11.85 59.37
C LEU A 461 26.03 -12.89 59.47
N ARG A 462 26.96 -12.89 58.49
CA ARG A 462 28.20 -13.71 58.44
C ARG A 462 27.93 -15.23 58.22
N MET A 463 28.91 -16.10 57.90
CA MET A 463 30.37 -15.96 57.90
C MET A 463 31.06 -16.93 56.89
N LEU A 464 32.40 -16.86 56.81
CA LEU A 464 33.35 -17.80 56.16
C LEU A 464 33.57 -17.64 54.64
N ARG A 465 34.75 -17.99 54.07
CA ARG A 465 36.17 -17.69 54.43
C ARG A 465 37.08 -18.18 53.27
N THR A 466 38.08 -17.38 52.87
CA THR A 466 39.45 -17.76 52.37
C THR A 466 39.62 -19.00 51.44
N THR A 467 40.27 -18.96 50.27
CA THR A 467 41.67 -18.49 50.00
C THR A 467 41.92 -18.35 48.47
N SER A 468 43.00 -17.65 48.09
CA SER A 468 43.74 -17.79 46.80
C SER A 468 43.02 -17.42 45.47
N SER A 469 43.70 -16.99 44.39
CA SER A 469 45.02 -16.36 44.22
C SER A 469 45.12 -15.75 42.79
N ALA A 470 46.25 -15.08 42.48
CA ALA A 470 46.68 -14.67 41.12
C ALA A 470 45.87 -13.59 40.36
N PHE A 471 46.50 -12.41 40.32
CA PHE A 471 46.43 -11.36 39.29
C PHE A 471 45.83 -11.72 37.92
N CYS A 472 44.86 -10.91 37.46
CA CYS A 472 44.82 -10.46 36.07
C CYS A 472 44.25 -9.04 36.00
N ARG A 473 44.96 -8.12 35.32
CA ARG A 473 44.49 -6.73 35.17
C ARG A 473 43.30 -6.68 34.23
N ARG A 474 42.12 -6.27 34.71
CA ARG A 474 41.05 -5.73 33.87
C ARG A 474 40.96 -4.22 34.09
N ALA A 475 40.68 -3.48 33.03
CA ALA A 475 40.55 -2.03 33.09
C ALA A 475 39.43 -1.63 34.07
N ALA A 476 39.62 -0.53 34.78
CA ALA A 476 38.59 0.08 35.59
C ALA A 476 37.52 0.68 34.67
N LEU A 477 36.52 -0.13 34.30
CA LEU A 477 35.23 0.38 33.82
C LEU A 477 34.60 1.14 34.98
N ALA A 478 34.88 2.44 35.04
CA ALA A 478 34.16 3.36 35.89
C ALA A 478 32.68 3.26 35.51
N ARG A 479 31.87 2.70 36.42
CA ARG A 479 30.42 2.85 36.33
C ARG A 479 30.13 4.33 36.57
N SER A 480 29.96 5.08 35.50
CA SER A 480 29.29 6.39 35.58
C SER A 480 27.91 6.13 36.18
N TYR A 481 27.74 6.47 37.46
CA TYR A 481 26.42 6.65 38.03
C TYR A 481 25.68 7.64 37.16
N ALA A 482 24.40 7.36 36.86
CA ALA A 482 23.60 8.23 36.03
C ALA A 482 23.58 9.64 36.64
N THR A 483 24.22 10.59 35.96
CA THR A 483 24.14 12.00 36.30
C THR A 483 22.67 12.42 36.30
N ALA A 484 22.27 13.20 37.30
CA ALA A 484 20.87 13.56 37.51
C ALA A 484 20.21 14.04 36.20
N SER A 485 18.98 13.56 35.95
CA SER A 485 18.16 13.91 34.79
C SER A 485 18.17 15.43 34.58
N SER A 486 18.73 15.87 33.46
CA SER A 486 18.81 17.30 33.14
C SER A 486 17.39 17.83 32.94
N SER A 487 16.99 18.82 33.75
CA SER A 487 15.69 19.47 33.67
C SER A 487 15.33 19.78 32.21
N PRO A 488 14.11 19.45 31.74
CA PRO A 488 13.78 19.53 30.32
C PRO A 488 14.06 20.91 29.73
N HIS A 489 14.59 20.93 28.51
CA HIS A 489 14.83 22.16 27.77
C HIS A 489 14.37 21.97 26.34
N ALA A 490 13.27 22.64 25.98
CA ALA A 490 12.66 22.58 24.67
C ALA A 490 13.12 23.74 23.77
N LEU A 491 13.54 23.42 22.54
CA LEU A 491 13.72 24.38 21.46
C LEU A 491 12.45 24.40 20.60
N VAL A 492 11.68 25.48 20.64
CA VAL A 492 10.42 25.61 19.91
C VAL A 492 10.62 26.44 18.66
N PHE A 493 10.61 25.80 17.49
CA PHE A 493 10.67 26.51 16.20
C PHE A 493 9.31 27.18 15.94
N LEU A 494 9.31 28.52 16.00
CA LEU A 494 8.11 29.33 15.79
C LEU A 494 8.06 29.82 14.34
N GLU A 495 7.04 29.38 13.61
CA GLU A 495 6.76 29.87 12.27
C GLU A 495 6.03 31.22 12.31
N HIS A 496 6.36 32.08 11.36
CA HIS A 496 5.68 33.34 11.09
C HIS A 496 5.62 33.58 9.57
N ARG A 497 4.70 34.43 9.13
CA ARG A 497 4.57 34.87 7.74
C ARG A 497 4.28 36.37 7.73
N GLY A 498 5.06 37.16 6.98
CA GLY A 498 4.91 38.62 6.96
C GLY A 498 5.02 39.29 8.34
N GLY A 499 5.81 38.72 9.27
CA GLY A 499 5.92 39.23 10.65
C GLY A 499 4.75 38.90 11.58
N VAL A 500 3.81 38.03 11.15
CA VAL A 500 2.70 37.50 11.96
C VAL A 500 3.00 36.05 12.35
N ILE A 501 3.00 35.76 13.65
CA ILE A 501 3.25 34.41 14.19
C ILE A 501 2.09 33.49 13.79
N ASP A 502 2.41 32.28 13.32
CA ASP A 502 1.41 31.25 13.03
C ASP A 502 0.81 30.73 14.35
N ALA A 503 -0.52 30.68 14.47
CA ALA A 503 -1.17 30.28 15.73
C ALA A 503 -0.86 28.82 16.12
N GLY A 504 -0.53 27.95 15.16
CA GLY A 504 -0.05 26.59 15.47
C GLY A 504 1.28 26.61 16.24
N SER A 505 2.12 27.63 16.04
CA SER A 505 3.35 27.86 16.79
C SER A 505 3.07 28.30 18.24
N LEU A 506 2.00 29.08 18.45
CA LEU A 506 1.54 29.45 19.80
C LEU A 506 1.03 28.22 20.56
N SER A 507 0.28 27.32 19.91
CA SER A 507 -0.13 26.04 20.51
C SER A 507 1.06 25.10 20.76
N ALA A 508 2.08 25.11 19.89
CA ALA A 508 3.31 24.34 20.08
C ALA A 508 4.15 24.83 21.28
N LEU A 509 4.12 26.14 21.59
CA LEU A 509 4.74 26.69 22.80
C LEU A 509 4.06 26.14 24.07
N THR A 510 2.73 26.19 24.14
CA THR A 510 1.97 25.68 25.30
C THR A 510 1.99 24.15 25.43
N ALA A 511 2.31 23.42 24.36
CA ALA A 511 2.70 22.01 24.47
C ALA A 511 4.11 21.83 25.09
N ALA A 512 5.07 22.70 24.74
CA ALA A 512 6.42 22.65 25.31
C ALA A 512 6.44 23.04 26.81
N GLU A 513 5.57 23.96 27.26
CA GLU A 513 5.38 24.29 28.68
C GLU A 513 5.06 23.03 29.54
N GLN A 514 4.30 22.07 28.99
CA GLN A 514 3.89 20.85 29.70
C GLN A 514 5.04 19.86 29.96
N LEU A 515 6.23 20.11 29.43
CA LEU A 515 7.44 19.36 29.77
C LEU A 515 8.00 19.75 31.15
N GLY A 516 7.54 20.85 31.76
CA GLY A 516 7.91 21.23 33.14
C GLY A 516 9.35 21.74 33.28
N GLY A 517 9.88 22.39 32.24
CA GLY A 517 11.26 22.89 32.21
C GLY A 517 11.44 24.17 31.39
N LYS A 518 12.64 24.41 30.88
CA LYS A 518 12.98 25.60 30.08
C LYS A 518 12.39 25.50 28.67
N VAL A 519 11.96 26.64 28.13
CA VAL A 519 11.46 26.77 26.75
C VAL A 519 12.21 27.90 26.06
N SER A 520 12.99 27.58 25.03
CA SER A 520 13.61 28.57 24.15
C SER A 520 12.85 28.64 22.84
N ALA A 521 12.30 29.81 22.51
CA ALA A 521 11.70 30.05 21.20
C ALA A 521 12.81 30.29 20.15
N LEU A 522 12.66 29.74 18.95
CA LEU A 522 13.54 29.97 17.80
C LEU A 522 12.76 30.66 16.68
N VAL A 523 13.16 31.89 16.36
CA VAL A 523 12.59 32.72 15.27
C VAL A 523 13.60 32.84 14.14
N VAL A 524 13.22 32.47 12.92
CA VAL A 524 14.10 32.52 11.73
C VAL A 524 13.36 33.19 10.57
N GLY A 525 14.04 34.02 9.77
CA GLY A 525 13.40 34.76 8.68
C GLY A 525 14.29 35.81 8.01
N SER A 526 13.67 36.68 7.21
CA SER A 526 14.33 37.88 6.67
C SER A 526 14.59 38.93 7.75
N GLU A 527 15.57 39.80 7.51
CA GLU A 527 15.99 40.89 8.42
C GLU A 527 14.89 41.93 8.68
N GLU A 528 13.97 42.10 7.74
CA GLU A 528 12.77 42.93 7.86
C GLU A 528 11.76 42.41 8.89
N HIS A 529 11.45 41.11 8.86
CA HIS A 529 10.36 40.54 9.65
C HIS A 529 10.79 40.09 11.06
N VAL A 530 12.00 39.54 11.20
CA VAL A 530 12.45 38.91 12.45
C VAL A 530 12.40 39.84 13.68
N PRO A 531 12.85 41.11 13.63
CA PRO A 531 12.81 41.99 14.82
C PRO A 531 11.39 42.20 15.35
N GLY A 532 10.42 42.44 14.46
CA GLY A 532 9.01 42.64 14.83
C GLY A 532 8.31 41.37 15.33
N VAL A 533 8.84 40.19 15.02
CA VAL A 533 8.39 38.91 15.59
C VAL A 533 9.01 38.67 16.96
N VAL A 534 10.32 38.93 17.13
CA VAL A 534 11.03 38.76 18.40
C VAL A 534 10.38 39.58 19.52
N GLU A 535 10.03 40.84 19.29
CA GLU A 535 9.36 41.69 20.31
C GLU A 535 7.93 41.26 20.67
N LYS A 536 7.30 40.39 19.87
CA LYS A 536 6.05 39.69 20.23
C LYS A 536 6.36 38.43 21.03
N VAL A 537 7.28 37.59 20.52
CA VAL A 537 7.67 36.30 21.12
C VAL A 537 8.24 36.48 22.53
N LYS A 538 9.04 37.53 22.78
CA LYS A 538 9.57 37.86 24.11
C LYS A 538 8.49 38.02 25.18
N LYS A 539 7.27 38.39 24.81
CA LYS A 539 6.13 38.61 25.72
C LYS A 539 5.24 37.39 25.89
N LEU A 540 5.46 36.31 25.13
CA LEU A 540 4.61 35.13 25.24
C LEU A 540 4.88 34.41 26.56
N LYS A 541 3.80 34.03 27.25
CA LYS A 541 3.85 33.22 28.46
C LYS A 541 4.62 31.91 28.19
N GLY A 542 5.41 31.48 29.17
CA GLY A 542 6.17 30.23 29.10
C GLY A 542 7.53 30.32 28.38
N VAL A 543 7.79 31.38 27.59
CA VAL A 543 9.11 31.58 26.98
C VAL A 543 10.14 31.92 28.07
N THR A 544 11.26 31.20 28.07
CA THR A 544 12.41 31.48 28.96
C THR A 544 13.56 32.19 28.26
N SER A 545 13.73 31.99 26.94
CA SER A 545 14.62 32.78 26.09
C SER A 545 14.18 32.76 24.62
N VAL A 546 14.62 33.75 23.84
CA VAL A 546 14.35 33.85 22.39
C VAL A 546 15.65 33.81 21.60
N LEU A 547 15.91 32.71 20.91
CA LEU A 547 16.92 32.66 19.86
C LEU A 547 16.34 33.23 18.57
N HIS A 548 17.09 34.10 17.89
CA HIS A 548 16.69 34.58 16.57
C HIS A 548 17.83 34.57 15.56
N SER A 549 17.52 34.27 14.29
CA SER A 549 18.50 34.30 13.20
C SER A 549 17.87 34.90 11.94
N SER A 550 18.38 36.04 11.52
CA SER A 550 17.94 36.75 10.31
C SER A 550 18.97 36.61 9.18
N SER A 551 18.51 36.36 7.97
CA SER A 551 19.35 36.35 6.76
C SER A 551 18.47 36.38 5.49
N PRO A 552 18.93 36.94 4.35
CA PRO A 552 18.17 36.91 3.10
C PRO A 552 17.80 35.49 2.64
N GLN A 553 18.70 34.50 2.83
CA GLN A 553 18.43 33.09 2.49
C GLN A 553 17.31 32.45 3.32
N TYR A 554 16.91 33.06 4.45
CA TYR A 554 15.85 32.57 5.32
C TYR A 554 14.50 33.27 5.07
N ALA A 555 14.37 34.11 4.03
CA ALA A 555 13.11 34.78 3.72
C ALA A 555 11.96 33.80 3.44
N GLU A 556 12.27 32.63 2.88
CA GLU A 556 11.35 31.53 2.61
C GLU A 556 11.86 30.25 3.31
N PRO A 557 11.00 29.44 3.96
CA PRO A 557 11.43 28.39 4.88
C PRO A 557 11.85 27.08 4.18
N VAL A 558 12.88 27.15 3.32
CA VAL A 558 13.39 25.98 2.59
C VAL A 558 14.15 25.03 3.55
N PRO A 559 13.76 23.74 3.67
CA PRO A 559 14.38 22.80 4.62
C PRO A 559 15.89 22.61 4.41
N GLU A 560 16.36 22.59 3.16
CA GLU A 560 17.79 22.55 2.81
C GLU A 560 18.60 23.67 3.47
N ILE A 561 18.03 24.87 3.55
CA ILE A 561 18.69 26.09 4.03
C ILE A 561 18.53 26.26 5.55
N LEU A 562 17.38 25.84 6.11
CA LEU A 562 17.11 25.93 7.54
C LEU A 562 17.74 24.82 8.38
N SER A 563 17.87 23.58 7.87
CA SER A 563 18.40 22.46 8.66
C SER A 563 19.79 22.72 9.25
N PRO A 564 20.79 23.27 8.52
CA PRO A 564 22.12 23.52 9.08
C PRO A 564 22.16 24.47 10.28
N LEU A 565 21.17 25.37 10.43
CA LEU A 565 21.04 26.22 11.62
C LEU A 565 20.59 25.41 12.84
N LEU A 566 19.55 24.57 12.69
CA LEU A 566 19.06 23.73 13.79
C LEU A 566 20.09 22.64 14.15
N GLU A 567 20.75 22.04 13.15
CA GLU A 567 21.86 21.11 13.37
C GLU A 567 22.95 21.74 14.24
N LYS A 568 23.44 22.94 13.87
CA LYS A 568 24.45 23.69 14.63
C LYS A 568 24.02 24.02 16.06
N LEU A 569 22.73 24.28 16.30
CA LEU A 569 22.19 24.56 17.63
C LEU A 569 22.09 23.30 18.53
N LEU A 570 21.97 22.11 17.93
CA LEU A 570 21.68 20.85 18.64
C LEU A 570 22.87 19.87 18.67
N SER A 571 23.84 20.04 17.77
CA SER A 571 25.04 19.19 17.65
C SER A 571 26.04 19.43 18.78
N SER A 572 26.00 20.58 19.45
CA SER A 572 26.86 20.84 20.61
C SER A 572 26.55 19.85 21.75
N SER A 573 27.60 19.41 22.45
CA SER A 573 27.47 18.70 23.73
C SER A 573 26.93 19.59 24.85
N GLU A 574 27.09 20.91 24.72
CA GLU A 574 26.72 21.93 25.71
C GLU A 574 25.32 22.53 25.45
N SER A 575 24.62 22.10 24.38
CA SER A 575 23.38 22.75 23.93
C SER A 575 22.22 22.71 24.94
N GLY A 576 22.24 21.81 25.91
CA GLY A 576 21.22 21.65 26.96
C GLY A 576 19.85 21.11 26.48
N TYR A 577 19.48 21.36 25.22
CA TYR A 577 18.20 20.95 24.64
C TYR A 577 17.96 19.44 24.72
N THR A 578 16.84 19.07 25.34
CA THR A 578 16.34 17.69 25.41
C THR A 578 15.14 17.45 24.49
N HIS A 579 14.51 18.51 23.97
CA HIS A 579 13.35 18.44 23.09
C HIS A 579 13.42 19.48 21.96
N VAL A 580 12.84 19.15 20.80
CA VAL A 580 12.62 20.09 19.69
C VAL A 580 11.16 20.00 19.26
N VAL A 581 10.49 21.15 19.20
CA VAL A 581 9.04 21.26 19.07
C VAL A 581 8.67 22.23 17.95
N SER A 582 7.60 21.96 17.20
CA SER A 582 6.95 22.93 16.33
C SER A 582 5.49 22.55 16.05
N ALA A 583 4.78 23.36 15.27
CA ALA A 583 3.43 23.09 14.80
C ALA A 583 3.41 21.89 13.82
N THR A 584 2.25 21.29 13.59
CA THR A 584 2.06 20.22 12.56
C THR A 584 1.84 20.81 11.15
N SER A 585 2.65 21.82 10.80
CA SER A 585 2.60 22.54 9.51
C SER A 585 3.23 21.77 8.34
N SER A 586 3.16 22.31 7.13
CA SER A 586 3.91 21.79 5.97
C SER A 586 5.43 22.01 6.08
N SER A 587 5.85 23.15 6.63
CA SER A 587 7.26 23.48 6.85
C SER A 587 7.89 22.54 7.89
N ALA A 588 7.28 22.45 9.08
CA ALA A 588 7.79 21.64 10.18
C ALA A 588 7.82 20.13 9.85
N LYS A 589 6.83 19.62 9.11
CA LYS A 589 6.82 18.24 8.58
C LYS A 589 7.98 17.95 7.62
N SER A 590 8.56 18.98 7.00
CA SER A 590 9.69 18.87 6.07
C SER A 590 11.03 19.14 6.75
N LEU A 591 11.06 20.04 7.73
CA LEU A 591 12.26 20.47 8.45
C LEU A 591 12.66 19.53 9.60
N LEU A 592 11.73 19.20 10.51
CA LEU A 592 12.08 18.48 11.75
C LEU A 592 12.56 17.04 11.49
N PRO A 593 11.90 16.23 10.65
CA PRO A 593 12.38 14.88 10.31
C PRO A 593 13.75 14.87 9.62
N ARG A 594 14.09 15.93 8.88
CA ARG A 594 15.38 16.09 8.20
C ARG A 594 16.51 16.36 9.21
N VAL A 595 16.27 17.24 10.18
CA VAL A 595 17.22 17.55 11.25
C VAL A 595 17.38 16.35 12.20
N SER A 596 16.30 15.67 12.56
CA SER A 596 16.35 14.54 13.49
C SER A 596 17.06 13.32 12.90
N ALA A 597 16.86 13.02 11.61
CA ALA A 597 17.59 11.97 10.91
C ALA A 597 19.10 12.26 10.80
N LYS A 598 19.49 13.54 10.65
CA LYS A 598 20.90 13.98 10.65
C LYS A 598 21.56 13.94 12.04
N LEU A 599 20.78 13.80 13.10
CA LEU A 599 21.21 13.70 14.49
C LEU A 599 20.91 12.32 15.11
N ASP A 600 20.55 11.33 14.28
CA ASP A 600 20.13 9.97 14.67
C ASP A 600 19.14 9.94 15.84
N SER A 601 18.05 10.70 15.72
CA SER A 601 17.01 10.82 16.76
C SER A 601 15.59 10.66 16.23
N PRO A 602 14.69 9.99 16.98
CA PRO A 602 13.31 9.75 16.55
C PRO A 602 12.47 11.03 16.59
N THR A 603 11.43 11.07 15.73
CA THR A 603 10.45 12.17 15.65
C THR A 603 9.03 11.64 15.79
N VAL A 604 8.21 12.28 16.65
CA VAL A 604 6.78 11.97 16.81
C VAL A 604 5.93 13.07 16.15
N SER A 605 5.15 12.72 15.13
CA SER A 605 4.33 13.69 14.39
C SER A 605 2.89 13.80 14.89
N ASP A 606 2.28 14.99 14.80
CA ASP A 606 0.85 15.23 15.05
C ASP A 606 0.41 14.83 16.49
N VAL A 607 1.18 15.25 17.49
CA VAL A 607 0.92 15.00 18.92
C VAL A 607 -0.30 15.79 19.38
N THR A 608 -1.19 15.12 20.13
CA THR A 608 -2.43 15.69 20.71
C THR A 608 -2.42 15.78 22.23
N SER A 609 -1.58 15.01 22.92
CA SER A 609 -1.25 15.24 24.34
C SER A 609 0.13 14.64 24.65
N LEU A 610 0.77 15.09 25.74
CA LEU A 610 2.05 14.56 26.18
C LEU A 610 2.16 14.56 27.71
N THR A 611 3.01 13.68 28.24
CA THR A 611 3.44 13.68 29.64
C THR A 611 4.94 13.46 29.72
N HIS A 612 5.63 14.19 30.59
CA HIS A 612 7.05 14.02 30.86
C HIS A 612 7.25 13.45 32.27
N ASP A 613 8.04 12.39 32.38
CA ASP A 613 8.47 11.81 33.66
C ASP A 613 9.88 12.31 33.97
N ALA A 614 9.98 13.31 34.85
CA ALA A 614 11.25 13.90 35.26
C ALA A 614 12.20 12.89 35.95
N SER A 615 11.67 11.79 36.53
CA SER A 615 12.47 10.79 37.24
C SER A 615 13.23 9.85 36.30
N SER A 616 12.63 9.48 35.17
CA SER A 616 13.27 8.66 34.13
C SER A 616 13.76 9.46 32.91
N GLY A 617 13.38 10.74 32.79
CA GLY A 617 13.62 11.57 31.60
C GLY A 617 12.80 11.15 30.37
N ALA A 618 11.93 10.14 30.51
CA ALA A 618 11.11 9.63 29.42
C ALA A 618 9.92 10.57 29.16
N THR A 619 9.50 10.63 27.89
CA THR A 619 8.34 11.45 27.47
C THR A 619 7.37 10.58 26.71
N THR A 620 6.11 10.59 27.12
CA THR A 620 5.05 9.82 26.49
C THR A 620 4.16 10.76 25.69
N PHE A 621 4.02 10.48 24.40
CA PHE A 621 3.21 11.26 23.47
C PHE A 621 1.97 10.48 23.07
N THR A 622 0.84 11.15 22.98
CA THR A 622 -0.41 10.61 22.43
C THR A 622 -0.65 11.26 21.07
N ARG A 623 -0.97 10.47 20.06
CA ARG A 623 -1.27 10.98 18.71
C ARG A 623 -2.34 10.15 17.98
N PRO A 624 -3.16 10.74 17.11
CA PRO A 624 -3.99 10.01 16.17
C PRO A 624 -3.14 9.31 15.09
N ILE A 625 -3.61 8.12 14.70
CA ILE A 625 -3.20 7.37 13.51
C ILE A 625 -4.45 6.88 12.76
N TYR A 626 -4.30 6.37 11.54
CA TYR A 626 -5.42 5.90 10.69
C TYR A 626 -6.60 6.91 10.62
N ALA A 627 -6.32 8.15 10.19
CA ALA A 627 -7.31 9.25 10.17
C ALA A 627 -7.95 9.58 11.54
N GLY A 628 -7.25 9.27 12.63
CA GLY A 628 -7.73 9.42 14.00
C GLY A 628 -8.80 8.40 14.38
N ASN A 629 -8.83 7.24 13.73
CA ASN A 629 -9.70 6.11 14.11
C ASN A 629 -9.03 5.18 15.13
N ALA A 630 -7.72 5.34 15.34
CA ALA A 630 -7.02 4.79 16.50
C ALA A 630 -6.08 5.85 17.08
N ILE A 631 -5.85 5.77 18.39
CA ILE A 631 -4.94 6.63 19.14
C ILE A 631 -3.70 5.80 19.50
N SER A 632 -2.53 6.33 19.20
CA SER A 632 -1.23 5.70 19.47
C SER A 632 -0.53 6.43 20.60
N THR A 633 -0.18 5.68 21.65
CA THR A 633 0.66 6.13 22.75
C THR A 633 2.11 5.72 22.49
N VAL A 634 3.01 6.70 22.40
CA VAL A 634 4.42 6.51 22.02
C VAL A 634 5.32 7.01 23.14
N LYS A 635 6.01 6.10 23.84
CA LYS A 635 6.99 6.46 24.88
C LYS A 635 8.38 6.60 24.26
N ALA A 636 8.98 7.78 24.36
CA ALA A 636 10.38 8.04 24.07
C ALA A 636 11.19 7.87 25.37
N PRO A 637 12.10 6.87 25.48
CA PRO A 637 12.93 6.66 26.67
C PRO A 637 13.85 7.84 27.02
N GLY A 638 14.35 7.86 28.26
CA GLY A 638 15.18 8.94 28.79
C GLY A 638 16.48 9.13 28.01
N GLU A 639 17.07 8.03 27.58
CA GLU A 639 18.35 7.87 26.88
C GLU A 639 18.44 8.63 25.54
N ILE A 640 17.29 8.99 24.93
CA ILE A 640 17.26 9.80 23.71
C ILE A 640 17.66 11.25 24.05
N LYS A 641 18.85 11.69 23.62
CA LYS A 641 19.38 13.04 23.88
C LYS A 641 18.39 14.16 23.49
N VAL A 642 17.85 14.12 22.27
CA VAL A 642 16.99 15.20 21.73
C VAL A 642 15.72 14.60 21.12
N LYS A 643 14.58 14.80 21.79
CA LYS A 643 13.27 14.23 21.42
C LYS A 643 12.52 15.20 20.51
N PHE A 644 12.37 14.87 19.23
CA PHE A 644 11.69 15.73 18.24
C PHE A 644 10.18 15.44 18.19
N PHE A 645 9.33 16.48 18.17
CA PHE A 645 7.91 16.29 17.89
C PHE A 645 7.23 17.49 17.20
N THR A 646 6.11 17.22 16.52
CA THR A 646 5.19 18.25 16.00
C THR A 646 3.83 18.15 16.66
N VAL A 647 3.23 19.31 16.94
CA VAL A 647 2.04 19.47 17.78
C VAL A 647 0.81 19.77 16.93
N ARG A 648 -0.31 19.07 17.17
CA ARG A 648 -1.59 19.39 16.53
C ARG A 648 -2.10 20.71 17.11
N GLY A 649 -2.16 21.76 16.27
CA GLY A 649 -2.50 23.12 16.71
C GLY A 649 -3.85 23.24 17.42
N THR A 650 -4.82 22.38 17.10
CA THR A 650 -6.16 22.35 17.72
C THR A 650 -6.22 21.62 19.06
N ALA A 651 -5.21 20.83 19.43
CA ALA A 651 -5.22 20.01 20.64
C ALA A 651 -4.66 20.74 21.88
N PHE A 652 -3.96 21.85 21.67
CA PHE A 652 -3.39 22.70 22.72
C PHE A 652 -3.89 24.12 22.52
N LYS A 653 -4.15 24.85 23.61
CA LYS A 653 -4.54 26.27 23.52
C LYS A 653 -3.34 27.08 23.00
N PRO A 654 -3.56 28.09 22.13
CA PRO A 654 -2.53 29.05 21.78
C PRO A 654 -1.99 29.77 23.03
N ALA A 655 -0.66 29.90 23.11
CA ALA A 655 -0.01 30.77 24.09
C ALA A 655 -0.50 32.22 23.99
N VAL A 656 -0.59 32.87 25.16
CA VAL A 656 -1.01 34.27 25.33
C VAL A 656 0.16 35.14 25.77
N GLU A 657 0.01 36.46 25.75
CA GLU A 657 0.97 37.36 26.40
C GLU A 657 1.02 37.11 27.91
N GLY A 658 2.21 37.25 28.50
CA GLY A 658 2.50 37.10 29.92
C GLY A 658 3.16 38.33 30.53
N GLU A 659 3.31 38.31 31.84
CA GLU A 659 3.79 39.45 32.63
C GLU A 659 5.32 39.66 32.56
N THR A 660 6.07 38.60 32.27
CA THR A 660 7.53 38.61 32.18
C THR A 660 8.00 38.64 30.72
N GLN A 661 9.08 39.38 30.44
CA GLN A 661 9.73 39.36 29.13
C GLN A 661 10.95 38.45 29.15
N ALA A 662 11.05 37.57 28.14
CA ALA A 662 12.23 36.74 27.91
C ALA A 662 13.37 37.54 27.26
N GLU A 663 14.61 37.15 27.56
CA GLU A 663 15.80 37.70 26.89
C GLU A 663 15.93 37.18 25.46
N ALA A 664 16.40 38.02 24.54
CA ALA A 664 16.61 37.68 23.14
C ALA A 664 18.09 37.63 22.77
N GLN A 665 18.51 36.58 22.06
CA GLN A 665 19.88 36.33 21.64
C GLN A 665 19.97 36.08 20.14
N ALA A 666 20.81 36.86 19.45
CA ALA A 666 21.09 36.68 18.03
C ALA A 666 22.00 35.47 17.78
N VAL A 667 21.56 34.56 16.91
CA VAL A 667 22.32 33.38 16.46
C VAL A 667 22.86 33.64 15.06
N LYS A 668 24.19 33.57 14.88
CA LYS A 668 24.82 33.75 13.56
C LYS A 668 24.34 32.67 12.59
N ALA A 669 23.69 33.12 11.51
CA ALA A 669 23.19 32.31 10.41
C ALA A 669 24.26 31.38 9.79
N VAL A 670 23.81 30.27 9.21
CA VAL A 670 24.67 29.27 8.56
C VAL A 670 24.45 29.39 7.06
N GLN A 671 25.42 29.95 6.34
CA GLN A 671 25.31 30.18 4.89
C GLN A 671 25.26 28.84 4.13
N VAL A 672 24.36 28.72 3.16
CA VAL A 672 24.18 27.51 2.33
C VAL A 672 24.27 27.89 0.86
N SER A 673 25.42 27.60 0.23
CA SER A 673 25.69 27.90 -1.19
C SER A 673 25.02 26.93 -2.15
N ASP A 674 25.04 25.63 -1.82
CA ASP A 674 24.75 24.54 -2.76
C ASP A 674 23.42 23.83 -2.44
N SER A 675 22.36 24.61 -2.22
CA SER A 675 21.02 24.06 -2.02
C SER A 675 20.49 23.44 -3.33
N PRO A 676 20.12 22.14 -3.37
CA PRO A 676 19.48 21.54 -4.55
C PRO A 676 18.05 22.05 -4.78
N THR A 677 17.46 22.72 -3.78
CA THR A 677 16.13 23.33 -3.84
C THR A 677 16.27 24.85 -3.95
N THR A 678 15.61 25.46 -4.93
CA THR A 678 15.49 26.92 -5.06
C THR A 678 14.02 27.33 -5.02
N HIS A 679 13.70 28.33 -4.20
CA HIS A 679 12.36 28.93 -4.21
C HIS A 679 12.24 29.90 -5.40
N LEU A 680 11.10 29.86 -6.10
CA LEU A 680 10.84 30.72 -7.27
C LEU A 680 9.67 31.68 -7.06
N LYS A 681 8.61 31.25 -6.35
CA LYS A 681 7.40 32.06 -6.11
C LYS A 681 6.53 31.45 -5.02
N THR A 682 6.14 32.24 -4.02
CA THR A 682 4.96 31.97 -3.19
C THR A 682 3.76 32.70 -3.81
N THR A 683 2.60 32.04 -3.93
CA THR A 683 1.33 32.70 -4.26
C THR A 683 0.37 32.49 -3.09
N ILE A 684 -0.16 33.57 -2.53
CA ILE A 684 -1.03 33.52 -1.34
C ILE A 684 -2.40 34.07 -1.75
N ALA A 685 -3.46 33.29 -1.52
CA ALA A 685 -4.83 33.77 -1.64
C ALA A 685 -5.09 34.85 -0.57
N LYS A 686 -5.47 36.06 -1.00
CA LYS A 686 -5.90 37.12 -0.09
C LYS A 686 -7.39 36.95 0.22
N SER A 687 -7.75 37.13 1.49
CA SER A 687 -9.10 36.99 2.00
C SER A 687 -9.26 37.93 3.20
N ASP A 688 -10.35 38.68 3.24
CA ASP A 688 -10.72 39.50 4.41
C ASP A 688 -11.43 38.65 5.50
N ARG A 689 -11.78 37.40 5.18
CA ARG A 689 -12.33 36.41 6.12
C ARG A 689 -11.21 35.72 6.93
N PRO A 690 -11.48 35.26 8.16
CA PRO A 690 -10.49 34.59 9.02
C PRO A 690 -9.78 33.41 8.35
N ASP A 691 -8.53 33.12 8.74
CA ASP A 691 -7.86 31.91 8.25
C ASP A 691 -8.52 30.64 8.79
N LEU A 692 -8.77 29.73 7.86
CA LEU A 692 -9.42 28.44 8.08
C LEU A 692 -8.74 27.56 9.14
N GLY A 693 -7.42 27.69 9.38
CA GLY A 693 -6.71 26.92 10.39
C GLY A 693 -6.93 27.39 11.83
N VAL A 694 -7.47 28.60 12.03
CA VAL A 694 -7.57 29.25 13.36
C VAL A 694 -8.98 29.75 13.70
N ALA A 695 -9.90 29.75 12.74
CA ALA A 695 -11.23 30.30 12.90
C ALA A 695 -12.09 29.51 13.91
N SER A 696 -12.81 30.22 14.78
CA SER A 696 -13.79 29.63 15.70
C SER A 696 -15.06 29.14 14.98
N ARG A 697 -15.28 29.56 13.73
CA ARG A 697 -16.43 29.19 12.90
C ARG A 697 -15.98 28.94 11.47
N VAL A 698 -16.48 27.87 10.84
CA VAL A 698 -16.17 27.50 9.45
C VAL A 698 -17.44 27.19 8.69
N VAL A 699 -17.60 27.78 7.49
CA VAL A 699 -18.65 27.45 6.52
C VAL A 699 -18.01 26.76 5.32
N SER A 700 -18.35 25.49 5.05
CA SER A 700 -17.58 24.61 4.18
C SER A 700 -18.39 24.02 3.02
N GLY A 701 -17.83 24.04 1.81
CA GLY A 701 -18.56 23.73 0.57
C GLY A 701 -18.20 22.40 -0.11
N GLY A 702 -19.24 21.69 -0.55
CA GLY A 702 -19.13 20.41 -1.27
C GLY A 702 -19.27 20.52 -2.79
N ARG A 703 -19.02 19.39 -3.49
CA ARG A 703 -19.15 19.31 -4.95
C ARG A 703 -20.58 19.59 -5.46
N ALA A 704 -21.59 19.50 -4.59
CA ALA A 704 -22.98 19.85 -4.90
C ALA A 704 -23.17 21.33 -5.33
N LEU A 705 -22.20 22.21 -5.06
CA LEU A 705 -22.21 23.63 -5.45
C LEU A 705 -21.92 23.87 -6.95
N LYS A 706 -21.62 22.84 -7.76
CA LYS A 706 -21.53 22.84 -9.23
C LYS A 706 -20.43 23.70 -9.89
N ASN A 707 -20.10 24.89 -9.40
CA ASN A 707 -19.05 25.78 -9.93
C ASN A 707 -18.61 26.83 -8.90
N ALA A 708 -17.55 27.59 -9.21
CA ALA A 708 -17.00 28.65 -8.35
C ALA A 708 -18.01 29.78 -8.05
N GLU A 709 -18.66 30.36 -9.08
CA GLU A 709 -19.66 31.43 -8.90
C GLU A 709 -20.74 31.05 -7.87
N THR A 710 -21.22 29.81 -7.97
CA THR A 710 -22.27 29.27 -7.11
C THR A 710 -21.74 28.92 -5.72
N PHE A 711 -20.51 28.41 -5.62
CA PHE A 711 -19.80 28.21 -4.35
C PHE A 711 -19.69 29.53 -3.57
N GLU A 712 -19.18 30.60 -4.20
CA GLU A 712 -19.06 31.92 -3.57
C GLU A 712 -20.43 32.50 -3.20
N LYS A 713 -21.37 32.53 -4.16
CA LYS A 713 -22.71 33.10 -3.99
C LYS A 713 -23.52 32.43 -2.87
N THR A 714 -23.36 31.13 -2.65
CA THR A 714 -24.06 30.40 -1.58
C THR A 714 -23.31 30.47 -0.24
N LEU A 715 -21.97 30.46 -0.21
CA LEU A 715 -21.22 30.37 1.04
C LEU A 715 -20.81 31.72 1.63
N TYR A 716 -20.38 32.67 0.80
CA TYR A 716 -19.78 33.91 1.28
C TYR A 716 -20.76 34.75 2.12
N PRO A 717 -22.03 34.97 1.71
CA PRO A 717 -22.98 35.73 2.52
C PRO A 717 -23.26 35.11 3.90
N LEU A 718 -23.29 33.77 4.00
CA LEU A 718 -23.46 33.07 5.28
C LEU A 718 -22.19 33.16 6.14
N ALA A 719 -21.01 33.00 5.52
CA ALA A 719 -19.73 33.12 6.22
C ALA A 719 -19.53 34.53 6.78
N ASP A 720 -19.89 35.56 6.03
CA ASP A 720 -19.78 36.97 6.43
C ASP A 720 -20.73 37.30 7.60
N VAL A 721 -21.98 36.85 7.54
CA VAL A 721 -22.96 37.01 8.65
C VAL A 721 -22.53 36.25 9.91
N LEU A 722 -21.86 35.10 9.77
CA LEU A 722 -21.37 34.31 10.90
C LEU A 722 -19.99 34.76 11.43
N GLY A 723 -19.27 35.62 10.73
CA GLY A 723 -17.85 35.93 11.02
C GLY A 723 -16.94 34.70 10.87
N ALA A 724 -17.26 33.81 9.92
CA ALA A 724 -16.63 32.50 9.74
C ALA A 724 -15.57 32.50 8.62
N ALA A 725 -14.61 31.58 8.73
CA ALA A 725 -13.76 31.21 7.60
C ALA A 725 -14.53 30.37 6.59
N VAL A 726 -14.09 30.39 5.33
CA VAL A 726 -14.63 29.51 4.28
C VAL A 726 -13.75 28.26 4.15
N GLY A 727 -14.38 27.10 4.10
CA GLY A 727 -13.75 25.80 3.81
C GLY A 727 -14.27 25.19 2.52
N ALA A 728 -13.54 24.21 1.99
CA ALA A 728 -13.91 23.43 0.83
C ALA A 728 -13.60 21.95 1.04
N SER A 729 -14.48 21.07 0.54
CA SER A 729 -14.12 19.67 0.33
C SER A 729 -13.11 19.55 -0.81
N ARG A 730 -12.22 18.55 -0.76
CA ARG A 730 -11.31 18.25 -1.87
C ARG A 730 -12.04 18.09 -3.21
N ALA A 731 -13.24 17.52 -3.21
CA ALA A 731 -14.05 17.34 -4.42
C ALA A 731 -14.62 18.65 -5.02
N ALA A 732 -14.52 19.78 -4.31
CA ALA A 732 -14.78 21.11 -4.84
C ALA A 732 -13.49 21.79 -5.34
N VAL A 733 -12.36 21.57 -4.66
CA VAL A 733 -11.03 22.06 -5.06
C VAL A 733 -10.53 21.38 -6.34
N ASP A 734 -10.58 20.04 -6.41
CA ASP A 734 -10.23 19.24 -7.59
C ASP A 734 -11.14 19.57 -8.81
N ALA A 735 -12.28 20.23 -8.58
CA ALA A 735 -13.22 20.70 -9.60
C ALA A 735 -13.12 22.21 -9.89
N GLY A 736 -12.17 22.92 -9.29
CA GLY A 736 -11.90 24.35 -9.53
C GLY A 736 -12.90 25.32 -8.90
N TYR A 737 -13.69 24.91 -7.90
CA TYR A 737 -14.68 25.79 -7.26
C TYR A 737 -14.07 26.68 -6.16
N ALA A 738 -12.93 26.27 -5.60
CA ALA A 738 -12.26 26.89 -4.46
C ALA A 738 -10.75 26.62 -4.52
N ASP A 739 -9.95 27.55 -3.98
CA ASP A 739 -8.50 27.37 -3.90
C ASP A 739 -8.08 26.27 -2.90
N ASN A 740 -6.93 25.65 -3.13
CA ASN A 740 -6.41 24.57 -2.29
C ASN A 740 -6.13 25.01 -0.83
N SER A 741 -5.85 26.29 -0.58
CA SER A 741 -5.69 26.83 0.78
C SER A 741 -6.97 26.80 1.63
N LEU A 742 -8.13 26.62 0.99
CA LEU A 742 -9.44 26.43 1.63
C LEU A 742 -9.79 24.94 1.85
N GLN A 743 -8.96 24.00 1.40
CA GLN A 743 -9.26 22.56 1.50
C GLN A 743 -9.26 22.09 2.96
N VAL A 744 -10.37 21.49 3.42
CA VAL A 744 -10.47 20.79 4.71
C VAL A 744 -10.38 19.27 4.49
N GLY A 745 -9.58 18.60 5.31
CA GLY A 745 -9.44 17.14 5.31
C GLY A 745 -8.01 16.66 5.57
N GLN A 746 -7.81 15.34 5.52
CA GLN A 746 -6.53 14.65 5.69
C GLN A 746 -5.42 15.17 4.75
N THR A 747 -5.78 15.61 3.54
CA THR A 747 -4.87 16.20 2.54
C THR A 747 -4.97 17.72 2.45
N GLY A 748 -5.61 18.38 3.42
CA GLY A 748 -5.79 19.82 3.51
C GLY A 748 -5.47 20.33 4.92
N LYS A 749 -6.18 21.36 5.37
CA LYS A 749 -6.18 21.80 6.77
C LYS A 749 -7.01 20.83 7.62
N VAL A 750 -6.51 20.56 8.83
CA VAL A 750 -7.27 19.95 9.94
C VAL A 750 -7.73 21.08 10.85
N VAL A 751 -9.02 21.14 11.13
CA VAL A 751 -9.67 22.23 11.87
C VAL A 751 -10.56 21.65 12.98
N ALA A 752 -10.74 22.42 14.06
CA ALA A 752 -11.65 22.08 15.15
C ALA A 752 -12.36 23.34 15.68
N PRO A 753 -13.14 24.04 14.83
CA PRO A 753 -13.91 25.21 15.23
C PRO A 753 -14.97 24.87 16.28
N GLU A 754 -15.55 25.92 16.87
CA GLU A 754 -16.73 25.82 17.71
C GLU A 754 -18.00 25.55 16.89
N LEU A 755 -18.02 25.94 15.62
CA LEU A 755 -19.06 25.63 14.64
C LEU A 755 -18.43 25.26 13.30
N TYR A 756 -18.79 24.10 12.76
CA TYR A 756 -18.49 23.69 11.38
C TYR A 756 -19.79 23.46 10.61
N MET A 757 -20.02 24.22 9.54
CA MET A 757 -21.17 24.03 8.66
C MET A 757 -20.75 23.31 7.37
N ALA A 758 -21.28 22.10 7.15
CA ALA A 758 -20.99 21.26 6.00
C ALA A 758 -22.13 21.36 4.96
N LEU A 759 -21.92 22.14 3.90
CA LEU A 759 -22.94 22.47 2.90
C LEU A 759 -22.73 21.68 1.61
N GLY A 760 -23.63 20.73 1.33
CA GLY A 760 -23.57 19.88 0.13
C GLY A 760 -22.37 18.91 0.11
N ILE A 761 -21.82 18.60 1.29
CA ILE A 761 -20.67 17.71 1.50
C ILE A 761 -21.19 16.31 1.85
N SER A 762 -20.68 15.27 1.18
CA SER A 762 -21.11 13.89 1.40
C SER A 762 -20.54 13.25 2.68
N GLY A 763 -19.47 13.79 3.26
CA GLY A 763 -18.84 13.23 4.46
C GLY A 763 -17.90 12.05 4.20
N ALA A 764 -17.19 12.04 3.06
CA ALA A 764 -16.11 11.09 2.84
C ALA A 764 -15.05 11.16 3.96
N ILE A 765 -14.53 10.00 4.39
CA ILE A 765 -13.65 9.86 5.57
C ILE A 765 -12.44 10.81 5.50
N GLN A 766 -11.87 11.03 4.31
CA GLN A 766 -10.73 11.94 4.11
C GLN A 766 -11.08 13.39 4.42
N HIS A 767 -12.34 13.82 4.29
CA HIS A 767 -12.80 15.13 4.73
C HIS A 767 -13.08 15.14 6.24
N LEU A 768 -13.80 14.13 6.75
CA LEU A 768 -14.12 14.01 8.18
C LEU A 768 -12.86 14.02 9.07
N ALA A 769 -11.78 13.37 8.61
CA ALA A 769 -10.47 13.37 9.26
C ALA A 769 -9.87 14.77 9.52
N GLY A 770 -10.38 15.81 8.85
CA GLY A 770 -9.98 17.20 9.05
C GLY A 770 -11.00 18.10 9.73
N MET A 771 -12.17 17.60 10.17
CA MET A 771 -13.20 18.42 10.84
C MET A 771 -14.06 17.72 11.89
N LYS A 772 -13.96 16.39 12.07
CA LYS A 772 -14.75 15.62 13.05
C LYS A 772 -14.50 16.01 14.52
N ASP A 773 -13.40 16.72 14.78
CA ASP A 773 -12.99 17.19 16.11
C ASP A 773 -13.64 18.58 16.45
N SER A 774 -14.54 19.10 15.60
CA SER A 774 -15.28 20.36 15.83
C SER A 774 -16.33 20.22 16.95
N LYS A 775 -16.63 21.30 17.69
CA LYS A 775 -17.57 21.24 18.83
C LYS A 775 -19.05 21.12 18.44
N LEU A 776 -19.41 21.61 17.26
CA LEU A 776 -20.77 21.58 16.72
C LEU A 776 -20.70 21.46 15.20
N ILE A 777 -21.20 20.36 14.65
CA ILE A 777 -21.22 20.06 13.22
C ILE A 777 -22.66 20.16 12.72
N VAL A 778 -22.90 21.15 11.88
CA VAL A 778 -24.20 21.37 11.20
C VAL A 778 -24.07 20.92 9.75
N ALA A 779 -24.91 20.01 9.29
CA ALA A 779 -24.89 19.52 7.92
C ALA A 779 -26.17 19.90 7.17
N ILE A 780 -26.02 20.42 5.95
CA ILE A 780 -27.14 20.62 5.01
C ILE A 780 -26.82 19.85 3.73
N ASN A 781 -27.63 18.85 3.41
CA ASN A 781 -27.47 18.02 2.22
C ASN A 781 -28.84 17.59 1.67
N LYS A 782 -28.93 17.35 0.36
CA LYS A 782 -30.16 16.91 -0.32
C LYS A 782 -30.35 15.40 -0.25
N ASP A 783 -29.24 14.67 -0.12
CA ASP A 783 -29.20 13.22 0.08
C ASP A 783 -29.28 12.91 1.58
N ALA A 784 -30.35 12.23 2.02
CA ALA A 784 -30.61 11.90 3.41
C ALA A 784 -29.66 10.81 3.96
N ASP A 785 -29.12 9.95 3.08
CA ASP A 785 -28.23 8.85 3.45
C ASP A 785 -26.75 9.30 3.43
N ALA A 786 -26.47 10.58 3.17
CA ALA A 786 -25.14 11.14 3.08
C ALA A 786 -24.33 10.92 4.38
N PRO A 787 -23.15 10.26 4.33
CA PRO A 787 -22.32 9.95 5.51
C PRO A 787 -21.97 11.13 6.42
N ILE A 788 -22.06 12.38 5.96
CA ILE A 788 -21.89 13.57 6.80
C ILE A 788 -22.85 13.59 8.01
N PHE A 789 -24.07 13.06 7.86
CA PHE A 789 -25.05 13.01 8.94
C PHE A 789 -24.70 12.00 10.04
N GLN A 790 -23.72 11.11 9.82
CA GLN A 790 -23.21 10.19 10.85
C GLN A 790 -22.32 10.89 11.89
N VAL A 791 -21.90 12.14 11.61
CA VAL A 791 -21.06 12.97 12.50
C VAL A 791 -21.60 14.38 12.69
N ALA A 792 -22.84 14.66 12.29
CA ALA A 792 -23.47 15.96 12.44
C ALA A 792 -24.39 15.98 13.66
N ASP A 793 -24.16 16.91 14.59
CA ASP A 793 -25.06 17.15 15.73
C ASP A 793 -26.41 17.72 15.27
N VAL A 794 -26.42 18.45 14.15
CA VAL A 794 -27.63 19.02 13.54
C VAL A 794 -27.62 18.76 12.04
N GLY A 795 -28.56 17.93 11.57
CA GLY A 795 -28.76 17.63 10.15
C GLY A 795 -30.03 18.26 9.58
N LEU A 796 -29.93 18.89 8.40
CA LEU A 796 -31.07 19.34 7.60
C LEU A 796 -31.02 18.67 6.21
N VAL A 797 -32.05 17.87 5.91
CA VAL A 797 -32.24 17.29 4.57
C VAL A 797 -32.99 18.30 3.70
N ALA A 798 -32.25 19.05 2.88
CA ALA A 798 -32.80 20.13 2.04
C ALA A 798 -31.89 20.43 0.83
N ASP A 799 -32.42 21.14 -0.16
CA ASP A 799 -31.57 21.72 -1.21
C ASP A 799 -30.83 22.95 -0.66
N ILE A 800 -29.51 22.97 -0.86
CA ILE A 800 -28.63 24.03 -0.34
C ILE A 800 -28.91 25.39 -1.00
N PHE A 801 -29.50 25.40 -2.21
CA PHE A 801 -29.81 26.65 -2.91
C PHE A 801 -31.03 27.38 -2.36
N ASP A 802 -31.91 26.68 -1.63
CA ASP A 802 -33.07 27.27 -0.95
C ASP A 802 -32.76 27.50 0.53
N ALA A 803 -32.24 26.49 1.22
CA ALA A 803 -32.05 26.51 2.68
C ALA A 803 -30.94 27.47 3.15
N VAL A 804 -29.84 27.62 2.40
CA VAL A 804 -28.72 28.48 2.82
C VAL A 804 -29.06 29.97 2.71
N PRO A 805 -29.69 30.48 1.63
CA PRO A 805 -30.20 31.85 1.60
C PRO A 805 -31.26 32.11 2.68
N GLU A 806 -32.21 31.21 2.90
CA GLU A 806 -33.24 31.40 3.94
C GLU A 806 -32.63 31.48 5.34
N LEU A 807 -31.65 30.62 5.65
CA LEU A 807 -30.90 30.67 6.91
C LEU A 807 -30.12 31.99 7.04
N THR A 808 -29.48 32.44 5.96
CA THR A 808 -28.71 33.70 5.94
C THR A 808 -29.60 34.91 6.23
N GLU A 809 -30.80 34.97 5.66
CA GLU A 809 -31.76 36.06 5.93
C GLU A 809 -32.41 35.97 7.33
N LYS A 810 -32.47 34.78 7.94
CA LYS A 810 -32.88 34.61 9.34
C LYS A 810 -31.79 35.04 10.33
N LEU A 811 -30.51 34.87 9.98
CA LEU A 811 -29.35 35.26 10.81
C LEU A 811 -28.98 36.75 10.72
N LYS A 812 -29.62 37.51 9.82
CA LYS A 812 -29.51 38.98 9.72
C LYS A 812 -30.51 39.75 10.60
N LYS A 813 -31.32 39.04 11.39
CA LYS A 813 -32.40 39.59 12.24
C LYS A 813 -32.08 39.41 13.72
#